data_AF-A0A0K2LDZ8-F1
#
_entry.id   AF-A0A0K2LDZ8-F1
#
_cell.length_a   1.000
_cell.length_b   1.000
_cell.length_c   1.000
_cell.angle_alpha   90.00
_cell.angle_beta   90.00
_cell.angle_gamma   90.00
#
_symmetry.space_group_name_H-M   'P 1'
#
loop_
_entity.id
_entity.type
_entity.pdbx_description
1 polymer ?
#
loop_
_entity_poly.entity_id
_entity_poly.type
_entity_poly.pdbx_seq_one_letter_code
_entity_poly.pdbx_strand_id
1 'polypeptide(L)'
;MRFQQLKKQSNVILRKKLYKSGKNWIVATTLALAGGIILGMPSMVVKADNVDTNTVNTQQTESVQGTVPGDSSPQKGSDGTVDQSGKPTVGVPTPSLNSTGKVETTDEQKVTPATDKVDTSNTDESQIPKDTEEAPQTTRDNNTQNDNQISNTPNEVTDSKGNIASSEMYGKAFVGTDSSSGETGSDWYLNQAGELHIGAGTWAPFVTIPGSESVNPFRDKKYIDKIQKVVFDGKVVAGTSIAELFNNMKNLNEVDNLTNLDTSNTQNFEGMFWYDTSLHNVNWRDLNMSSATDISSLFSDSGMTVADFKGFTSSTIRNYTSMFARNKNLKTADMTDMTVINNADPNNYSEIQMYGIFADSSLENVNLTNVSFSNSNLESMFRGCRNLQSLDLSSFGNISPLYLLDLLNFNDNDYYEDKDVSASKIRKIVLNSKTDYQTANFTYDSDKYAGWKNDTNRDDPTVWPLVKDPKYPIEYSALINLYTPSTAGNQAPEGNTTWVAVERPKLTSYVQYFTPDQNQDVDKPIYTTEPFESNEGGYVYIKSIPGYFAPEQSKVLVEESGPINVVVQRIYPYNLKINISYEDNSSKNNVTNAVFPAGITDVTSVADFQNELNKLPDSKNDSLDLKNTKIDLGFGLNNQVISISDIINDQDDEDPIILPGDKKNLKAIINDVMQYMLDNGTTLEGLKDTNPIDFVDAYYDNYVASAVPQPTPNHSSGSSSSSTNTTPETTTNTIKDIKQTSATFGDRPKVQVYGTDGQVIPNVFLSPDSAWYNDESMELNGATYYRVATDKWVNANDVYVYVANNSYVRVYKDNFGHLVNARNEKSSRELLPATDWYSDRYTEINGKKYYRVATNEFVRASEVYEYAYSNPVVTTKQVTSLYDEKGNLLSNKLPTGKSYKTDRFQMLDGLTYYRVGSNQFVKAEDVDF
;
A
#
# COMPACT_ATOMS: atom_id res chain seq x y z
N MET A 1 -47.26 -2.59 29.23
CA MET A 1 -46.37 -1.41 29.33
C MET A 1 -45.73 -1.16 27.97
N ARG A 2 -45.26 0.06 27.68
CA ARG A 2 -44.64 0.39 26.38
C ARG A 2 -43.23 -0.20 26.30
N PHE A 3 -42.87 -0.83 25.18
CA PHE A 3 -41.48 -1.02 24.81
C PHE A 3 -40.96 0.28 24.18
N GLN A 4 -39.92 0.89 24.77
CA GLN A 4 -39.09 1.85 24.03
C GLN A 4 -38.08 1.08 23.20
N GLN A 5 -38.10 1.29 21.89
CA GLN A 5 -37.15 0.69 20.96
C GLN A 5 -35.86 1.53 20.97
N LEU A 6 -34.88 1.12 21.78
CA LEU A 6 -33.53 1.70 21.75
C LEU A 6 -32.87 1.40 20.39
N LYS A 7 -32.89 2.39 19.50
CA LYS A 7 -32.14 2.37 18.24
C LYS A 7 -30.63 2.48 18.54
N LYS A 8 -29.95 1.36 18.78
CA LYS A 8 -28.53 1.28 18.40
C LYS A 8 -28.46 0.99 16.90
N GLN A 9 -27.70 1.80 16.17
CA GLN A 9 -27.52 1.65 14.74
C GLN A 9 -26.68 0.39 14.45
N SER A 10 -27.06 -0.36 13.41
CA SER A 10 -26.19 -1.37 12.82
C SER A 10 -25.29 -0.65 11.81
N ASN A 11 -24.01 -0.47 12.13
CA ASN A 11 -23.04 0.21 11.27
C ASN A 11 -22.55 -0.73 10.15
N VAL A 12 -23.48 -1.19 9.31
CA VAL A 12 -23.21 -1.93 8.07
C VAL A 12 -24.06 -1.35 6.93
N ILE A 13 -23.70 -0.15 6.47
CA ILE A 13 -24.25 0.40 5.20
C ILE A 13 -23.43 -0.19 4.06
N LEU A 14 -23.79 -1.40 3.61
CA LEU A 14 -23.08 -2.12 2.55
C LEU A 14 -23.34 -1.50 1.15
N ARG A 15 -22.73 -0.34 0.87
CA ARG A 15 -22.85 0.39 -0.41
C ARG A 15 -22.17 -0.36 -1.56
N LYS A 16 -22.89 -1.30 -2.18
CA LYS A 16 -22.43 -1.95 -3.44
C LYS A 16 -22.39 -0.93 -4.58
N LYS A 17 -21.20 -0.53 -5.05
CA LYS A 17 -21.05 0.22 -6.31
C LYS A 17 -21.26 -0.73 -7.50
N LEU A 18 -22.07 -0.28 -8.46
CA LEU A 18 -22.32 -0.93 -9.75
C LEU A 18 -21.59 -0.12 -10.83
N TYR A 19 -20.65 -0.76 -11.52
CA TYR A 19 -19.83 -0.14 -12.55
C TYR A 19 -20.36 -0.53 -13.93
N LYS A 20 -20.61 0.45 -14.80
CA LYS A 20 -21.05 0.20 -16.18
C LYS A 20 -19.85 0.13 -17.11
N SER A 21 -19.66 -1.00 -17.79
CA SER A 21 -18.63 -1.18 -18.82
C SER A 21 -19.32 -1.53 -20.14
N GLY A 22 -19.23 -0.62 -21.12
CA GLY A 22 -19.99 -0.71 -22.37
C GLY A 22 -21.51 -0.78 -22.11
N LYS A 23 -22.15 -1.88 -22.55
CA LYS A 23 -23.58 -2.15 -22.29
C LYS A 23 -23.86 -2.86 -20.96
N ASN A 24 -22.84 -3.40 -20.29
CA ASN A 24 -23.00 -4.32 -19.16
C ASN A 24 -22.69 -3.66 -17.80
N TRP A 25 -23.14 -4.29 -16.72
CA TRP A 25 -22.93 -3.85 -15.34
C TRP A 25 -22.12 -4.89 -14.55
N ILE A 26 -21.14 -4.41 -13.77
CA ILE A 26 -20.17 -5.19 -13.01
C ILE A 26 -20.23 -4.76 -11.53
N VAL A 27 -19.99 -5.68 -10.60
CA VAL A 27 -19.79 -5.40 -9.17
C VAL A 27 -18.43 -5.94 -8.76
N ALA A 28 -17.57 -5.09 -8.21
CA ALA A 28 -16.22 -5.45 -7.80
C ALA A 28 -16.08 -5.49 -6.26
N THR A 29 -15.38 -6.49 -5.76
CA THR A 29 -14.90 -6.58 -4.37
C THR A 29 -13.56 -7.31 -4.36
N THR A 30 -12.49 -6.60 -4.04
CA THR A 30 -11.17 -7.19 -3.80
C THR A 30 -11.06 -7.73 -2.37
N LEU A 31 -10.31 -8.81 -2.19
CA LEU A 31 -9.98 -9.37 -0.87
C LEU A 31 -8.46 -9.58 -0.84
N ALA A 32 -7.77 -8.90 0.07
CA ALA A 32 -6.36 -9.13 0.35
C ALA A 32 -6.25 -10.07 1.56
N LEU A 33 -5.42 -11.10 1.45
CA LEU A 33 -5.07 -12.00 2.57
C LEU A 33 -3.62 -11.75 2.95
N ALA A 34 -3.39 -11.40 4.20
CA ALA A 34 -2.05 -11.39 4.80
C ALA A 34 -1.73 -12.80 5.32
N GLY A 35 -0.64 -13.39 4.83
CA GLY A 35 -0.30 -14.80 5.04
C GLY A 35 -0.10 -15.52 3.71
N GLY A 36 1.14 -15.81 3.37
CA GLY A 36 1.52 -16.25 2.02
C GLY A 36 1.15 -17.70 1.70
N ILE A 37 0.04 -17.91 1.00
CA ILE A 37 -0.17 -19.06 0.11
C ILE A 37 -0.72 -18.54 -1.22
N ILE A 38 0.06 -18.65 -2.29
CA ILE A 38 -0.40 -18.32 -3.64
C ILE A 38 -1.04 -19.57 -4.25
N LEU A 39 -2.36 -19.54 -4.41
CA LEU A 39 -3.10 -20.48 -5.27
C LEU A 39 -3.73 -19.69 -6.42
N GLY A 40 -3.25 -19.94 -7.64
CA GLY A 40 -3.68 -19.21 -8.83
C GLY A 40 -5.11 -19.53 -9.24
N MET A 41 -5.82 -18.52 -9.78
CA MET A 41 -7.10 -18.68 -10.46
C MET A 41 -7.04 -18.02 -11.84
N PRO A 42 -7.61 -18.64 -12.90
CA PRO A 42 -7.76 -17.99 -14.20
C PRO A 42 -8.87 -16.91 -14.16
N SER A 43 -8.74 -15.87 -14.98
CA SER A 43 -9.61 -14.69 -14.97
C SER A 43 -10.93 -14.90 -15.74
N MET A 44 -12.03 -15.01 -15.00
CA MET A 44 -13.42 -15.04 -15.48
C MET A 44 -13.79 -13.93 -16.49
N VAL A 45 -14.08 -14.23 -17.77
CA VAL A 45 -14.65 -13.25 -18.73
C VAL A 45 -15.98 -13.74 -19.28
N VAL A 46 -17.09 -13.25 -18.70
CA VAL A 46 -18.45 -13.65 -19.09
C VAL A 46 -19.06 -12.66 -20.08
N LYS A 47 -19.48 -13.15 -21.25
CA LYS A 47 -20.37 -12.42 -22.17
C LYS A 47 -21.84 -12.74 -21.84
N ALA A 48 -22.72 -11.77 -22.06
CA ALA A 48 -24.16 -11.97 -22.00
C ALA A 48 -24.76 -11.60 -23.37
N ASP A 49 -25.58 -12.47 -23.94
CA ASP A 49 -26.30 -12.21 -25.18
C ASP A 49 -27.50 -11.27 -24.97
N ASN A 50 -27.86 -10.53 -26.01
CA ASN A 50 -29.02 -9.64 -25.98
C ASN A 50 -30.32 -10.45 -26.03
N VAL A 51 -31.33 -10.00 -25.28
CA VAL A 51 -32.73 -10.39 -25.49
C VAL A 51 -33.51 -9.12 -25.79
N ASP A 52 -34.19 -9.10 -26.94
CA ASP A 52 -34.93 -7.92 -27.39
C ASP A 52 -36.10 -7.56 -26.47
N THR A 53 -36.21 -6.28 -26.13
CA THR A 53 -37.32 -5.75 -25.34
C THR A 53 -38.52 -5.47 -26.23
N ASN A 54 -39.51 -6.38 -26.24
CA ASN A 54 -40.82 -6.08 -26.80
C ASN A 54 -41.97 -6.87 -26.15
N THR A 55 -43.18 -6.32 -26.28
CA THR A 55 -44.48 -6.85 -25.80
C THR A 55 -44.71 -6.90 -24.27
N VAL A 56 -46.00 -6.98 -23.91
CA VAL A 56 -46.57 -6.58 -22.62
C VAL A 56 -47.55 -7.64 -22.09
N ASN A 57 -47.50 -7.87 -20.77
CA ASN A 57 -48.49 -8.53 -19.90
C ASN A 57 -49.15 -9.88 -20.28
N THR A 58 -49.00 -10.79 -19.30
CA THR A 58 -50.02 -11.69 -18.73
C THR A 58 -50.42 -13.03 -19.38
N GLN A 59 -50.45 -14.02 -18.46
CA GLN A 59 -51.21 -15.27 -18.40
C GLN A 59 -50.73 -16.49 -19.21
N GLN A 60 -50.84 -17.63 -18.52
CA GLN A 60 -50.65 -18.98 -19.05
C GLN A 60 -51.94 -19.46 -19.70
N THR A 61 -51.84 -20.25 -20.77
CA THR A 61 -52.66 -21.45 -20.95
C THR A 61 -51.89 -22.48 -21.76
N GLU A 62 -52.40 -23.70 -21.90
CA GLU A 62 -51.58 -24.90 -22.12
C GLU A 62 -51.52 -25.39 -23.59
N SER A 63 -50.53 -26.26 -23.87
CA SER A 63 -50.56 -27.32 -24.90
C SER A 63 -50.37 -26.88 -26.40
N VAL A 64 -49.91 -27.70 -27.36
CA VAL A 64 -49.20 -29.02 -27.39
C VAL A 64 -48.63 -29.27 -28.81
N GLN A 65 -47.44 -29.94 -28.95
CA GLN A 65 -46.83 -30.50 -30.20
C GLN A 65 -46.51 -29.49 -31.36
N GLY A 66 -45.57 -29.74 -32.29
CA GLY A 66 -44.55 -30.81 -32.44
C GLY A 66 -43.72 -30.73 -33.75
N THR A 67 -42.71 -31.60 -33.90
CA THR A 67 -41.98 -32.03 -35.15
C THR A 67 -41.08 -31.06 -35.97
N VAL A 68 -39.77 -31.15 -35.67
CA VAL A 68 -38.51 -31.29 -36.50
C VAL A 68 -38.68 -31.98 -37.90
N PRO A 69 -37.79 -31.90 -38.96
CA PRO A 69 -36.32 -31.53 -39.07
C PRO A 69 -35.77 -30.66 -40.27
N GLY A 70 -34.49 -30.24 -40.17
CA GLY A 70 -33.44 -30.23 -41.25
C GLY A 70 -33.37 -29.07 -42.29
N ASP A 71 -32.29 -28.81 -43.04
CA ASP A 71 -30.83 -29.16 -42.95
C ASP A 71 -29.96 -28.29 -43.93
N SER A 72 -28.63 -28.17 -43.70
CA SER A 72 -27.49 -27.84 -44.61
C SER A 72 -27.40 -26.56 -45.53
N SER A 73 -26.39 -25.69 -45.28
CA SER A 73 -25.22 -25.21 -46.10
C SER A 73 -25.19 -25.16 -47.67
N PRO A 74 -24.22 -24.48 -48.39
CA PRO A 74 -23.33 -23.30 -48.12
C PRO A 74 -22.91 -22.36 -49.34
N GLN A 75 -22.07 -21.32 -49.09
CA GLN A 75 -20.88 -20.82 -49.86
C GLN A 75 -20.84 -19.76 -51.04
N LYS A 76 -19.97 -18.72 -50.86
CA LYS A 76 -18.84 -18.17 -51.72
C LYS A 76 -18.97 -17.06 -52.82
N GLY A 77 -18.06 -16.04 -52.78
CA GLY A 77 -17.61 -15.08 -53.86
C GLY A 77 -17.16 -13.68 -53.30
N SER A 78 -16.29 -12.78 -53.83
CA SER A 78 -15.40 -12.57 -55.04
C SER A 78 -15.83 -11.46 -56.04
N ASP A 79 -15.03 -10.50 -56.59
CA ASP A 79 -13.61 -10.04 -56.40
C ASP A 79 -13.25 -8.72 -57.19
N GLY A 80 -12.13 -8.01 -56.88
CA GLY A 80 -11.45 -6.93 -57.70
C GLY A 80 -11.82 -5.42 -57.46
N THR A 81 -11.11 -4.29 -57.79
CA THR A 81 -9.77 -3.81 -58.33
C THR A 81 -9.94 -2.72 -59.44
N VAL A 82 -9.19 -1.59 -59.63
CA VAL A 82 -8.09 -0.88 -58.89
C VAL A 82 -7.75 0.55 -59.50
N ASP A 83 -7.17 1.48 -58.70
CA ASP A 83 -6.19 2.60 -58.97
C ASP A 83 -6.41 3.94 -59.78
N GLN A 84 -5.70 4.99 -59.31
CA GLN A 84 -4.87 6.05 -59.98
C GLN A 84 -5.28 7.53 -60.33
N SER A 85 -4.72 8.48 -59.54
CA SER A 85 -4.12 9.82 -59.90
C SER A 85 -4.94 11.11 -60.25
N GLY A 86 -4.42 12.29 -59.85
CA GLY A 86 -4.71 13.62 -60.47
C GLY A 86 -4.75 14.87 -59.54
N LYS A 87 -4.14 16.00 -59.94
CA LYS A 87 -4.22 17.35 -59.29
C LYS A 87 -4.18 18.46 -60.38
N PRO A 88 -4.96 19.56 -60.31
CA PRO A 88 -4.38 20.87 -59.97
C PRO A 88 -5.33 21.89 -59.26
N THR A 89 -4.85 23.13 -59.12
CA THR A 89 -5.20 24.23 -58.18
C THR A 89 -6.26 25.26 -58.65
N VAL A 90 -6.69 26.14 -57.71
CA VAL A 90 -6.99 27.62 -57.81
C VAL A 90 -8.35 28.07 -57.24
N GLY A 91 -8.38 29.13 -56.41
CA GLY A 91 -9.62 29.89 -56.06
C GLY A 91 -9.61 30.74 -54.77
N VAL A 92 -9.07 31.97 -54.79
CA VAL A 92 -8.92 32.96 -53.67
C VAL A 92 -9.01 34.37 -54.32
N PRO A 93 -9.64 35.46 -53.78
CA PRO A 93 -9.26 36.11 -52.51
C PRO A 93 -10.32 36.92 -51.68
N THR A 94 -9.81 37.45 -50.55
CA THR A 94 -10.38 38.32 -49.50
C THR A 94 -10.71 39.77 -49.94
N PRO A 95 -11.54 40.52 -49.16
CA PRO A 95 -11.03 41.60 -48.28
C PRO A 95 -11.89 41.89 -47.00
N SER A 96 -11.57 42.79 -46.03
CA SER A 96 -10.28 43.16 -45.39
C SER A 96 -10.45 44.18 -44.21
N LEU A 97 -9.84 43.90 -43.04
CA LEU A 97 -9.10 44.83 -42.12
C LEU A 97 -9.75 46.05 -41.40
N ASN A 98 -9.46 46.14 -40.08
CA ASN A 98 -9.03 47.31 -39.25
C ASN A 98 -9.94 48.60 -39.17
N SER A 99 -9.93 49.43 -38.11
CA SER A 99 -8.80 49.89 -37.25
C SER A 99 -9.21 50.68 -35.97
N THR A 100 -8.30 50.73 -34.97
CA THR A 100 -8.00 51.85 -34.02
C THR A 100 -9.10 52.66 -33.28
N GLY A 101 -8.94 52.81 -31.95
CA GLY A 101 -9.57 53.88 -31.12
C GLY A 101 -8.85 54.03 -29.76
N LYS A 102 -8.86 55.22 -29.14
CA LYS A 102 -8.04 55.53 -27.95
C LYS A 102 -8.74 56.51 -26.96
N VAL A 103 -8.78 56.14 -25.68
CA VAL A 103 -8.60 56.98 -24.46
C VAL A 103 -9.55 58.18 -24.15
N GLU A 104 -10.18 58.08 -22.96
CA GLU A 104 -10.52 59.13 -21.94
C GLU A 104 -11.76 60.08 -21.95
N THR A 105 -12.11 60.46 -20.70
CA THR A 105 -12.72 61.72 -20.17
C THR A 105 -14.25 62.00 -20.20
N THR A 106 -14.86 61.98 -18.99
CA THR A 106 -15.71 63.04 -18.31
C THR A 106 -16.92 63.69 -19.03
N ASP A 107 -18.04 64.07 -18.40
CA ASP A 107 -18.46 64.10 -16.97
C ASP A 107 -20.00 64.27 -16.75
N GLU A 108 -20.41 64.30 -15.47
CA GLU A 108 -21.45 65.16 -14.84
C GLU A 108 -22.97 64.81 -14.72
N GLN A 109 -23.51 65.28 -13.57
CA GLN A 109 -24.91 65.60 -13.14
C GLN A 109 -25.97 64.49 -12.95
N LYS A 110 -26.28 63.99 -11.72
CA LYS A 110 -26.87 64.64 -10.51
C LYS A 110 -28.32 65.15 -10.66
N VAL A 111 -29.25 64.68 -9.79
CA VAL A 111 -30.16 65.48 -8.91
C VAL A 111 -31.19 64.59 -8.17
N THR A 112 -31.55 64.97 -6.93
CA THR A 112 -32.56 64.34 -6.04
C THR A 112 -33.75 65.28 -5.76
N PRO A 113 -34.88 64.75 -5.23
CA PRO A 113 -35.33 65.08 -3.85
C PRO A 113 -35.91 63.85 -3.09
N ALA A 114 -35.93 63.71 -1.75
CA ALA A 114 -36.22 64.62 -0.62
C ALA A 114 -37.75 64.85 -0.41
N THR A 115 -38.47 64.01 0.35
CA THR A 115 -38.68 63.94 1.84
C THR A 115 -39.72 64.89 2.43
N ASP A 116 -40.69 64.37 3.22
CA ASP A 116 -41.12 64.98 4.51
C ASP A 116 -41.89 63.99 5.45
N LYS A 117 -42.25 64.43 6.66
CA LYS A 117 -42.71 63.63 7.83
C LYS A 117 -44.25 63.64 8.09
N VAL A 118 -44.74 62.75 8.99
CA VAL A 118 -45.40 63.10 10.30
C VAL A 118 -45.99 61.87 11.07
N ASP A 119 -45.53 61.72 12.32
CA ASP A 119 -46.13 61.26 13.61
C ASP A 119 -47.47 60.46 13.75
N THR A 120 -47.52 59.42 14.62
CA THR A 120 -48.37 59.34 15.87
C THR A 120 -48.34 58.01 16.68
N SER A 121 -47.98 58.11 17.98
CA SER A 121 -48.49 57.43 19.22
C SER A 121 -48.59 55.89 19.45
N ASN A 122 -47.91 55.45 20.55
CA ASN A 122 -48.32 54.55 21.68
C ASN A 122 -48.71 53.04 21.44
N THR A 123 -48.59 52.11 22.41
CA THR A 123 -48.41 52.16 23.90
C THR A 123 -47.74 50.86 24.47
N ASP A 124 -47.00 50.96 25.59
CA ASP A 124 -46.92 50.09 26.82
C ASP A 124 -46.91 48.52 26.77
N GLU A 125 -46.24 47.76 27.68
CA GLU A 125 -45.37 48.07 28.85
C GLU A 125 -44.52 46.83 29.31
N SER A 126 -43.53 47.07 30.20
CA SER A 126 -43.06 46.16 31.30
C SER A 126 -42.22 44.89 30.98
N GLN A 127 -41.14 44.50 31.71
CA GLN A 127 -40.28 45.17 32.73
C GLN A 127 -38.88 44.48 32.82
N ILE A 128 -37.94 45.09 33.58
CA ILE A 128 -36.61 44.54 33.96
C ILE A 128 -36.50 44.52 35.51
N PRO A 129 -35.67 43.65 36.13
CA PRO A 129 -34.29 44.02 36.53
C PRO A 129 -33.28 42.88 36.28
N LYS A 130 -31.97 43.04 36.00
CA LYS A 130 -30.94 44.05 36.26
C LYS A 130 -30.41 44.11 37.70
N ASP A 131 -29.15 43.71 37.89
CA ASP A 131 -28.23 44.31 38.88
C ASP A 131 -26.79 44.28 38.33
N THR A 132 -25.84 44.94 39.01
CA THR A 132 -24.63 45.53 38.36
C THR A 132 -23.36 45.38 39.23
N GLU A 133 -22.23 45.93 38.75
CA GLU A 133 -20.95 46.19 39.46
C GLU A 133 -19.99 44.98 39.63
N GLU A 134 -18.65 45.13 39.57
CA GLU A 134 -17.80 46.30 39.25
C GLU A 134 -16.45 45.84 38.63
N ALA A 135 -15.61 46.79 38.21
CA ALA A 135 -14.23 46.53 37.75
C ALA A 135 -13.24 47.52 38.37
N PRO A 136 -11.98 47.11 38.62
CA PRO A 136 -10.86 48.05 38.61
C PRO A 136 -9.72 47.62 37.66
N GLN A 137 -8.78 48.55 37.42
CA GLN A 137 -7.77 48.46 36.35
C GLN A 137 -6.37 48.04 36.83
N THR A 138 -5.62 47.42 35.91
CA THR A 138 -4.16 47.57 35.67
C THR A 138 -3.17 47.72 36.84
N THR A 139 -2.18 46.82 36.86
CA THR A 139 -0.76 47.15 37.15
C THR A 139 0.15 46.42 36.17
N ARG A 140 1.37 46.93 35.94
CA ARG A 140 2.38 46.32 35.05
C ARG A 140 3.22 45.27 35.79
N ASP A 141 3.69 44.27 35.07
CA ASP A 141 4.73 43.35 35.51
C ASP A 141 6.09 44.02 35.70
N ASN A 142 6.90 43.47 36.62
CA ASN A 142 8.36 43.59 36.68
C ASN A 142 8.92 42.70 37.81
N ASN A 143 9.23 41.43 37.53
CA ASN A 143 10.58 40.87 37.74
C ASN A 143 10.72 39.41 37.27
N THR A 144 11.96 38.98 37.11
CA THR A 144 12.34 37.65 36.59
C THR A 144 13.01 36.78 37.67
N GLN A 145 12.90 35.46 37.48
CA GLN A 145 13.83 34.39 37.91
C GLN A 145 13.65 33.65 39.28
N ASN A 146 13.49 32.33 39.13
CA ASN A 146 13.95 31.18 39.95
C ASN A 146 13.62 31.06 41.45
N ASP A 147 12.97 29.94 41.82
CA ASP A 147 13.73 28.76 42.31
C ASP A 147 13.00 27.43 41.93
N ASN A 148 13.50 26.27 42.35
CA ASN A 148 13.44 25.02 41.56
C ASN A 148 12.78 23.77 42.22
N GLN A 149 12.32 22.83 41.38
CA GLN A 149 11.77 21.47 41.65
C GLN A 149 10.40 21.41 42.40
N ILE A 150 9.59 20.33 42.39
CA ILE A 150 9.80 18.87 42.15
C ILE A 150 8.62 18.23 41.36
N SER A 151 8.93 17.23 40.51
CA SER A 151 8.06 16.17 39.94
C SER A 151 6.86 16.54 39.05
N ASN A 152 6.92 16.12 37.78
CA ASN A 152 6.08 15.00 37.29
C ASN A 152 6.58 14.49 35.92
N THR A 153 5.94 13.43 35.41
CA THR A 153 6.03 12.96 34.03
C THR A 153 5.80 14.06 32.99
N PRO A 154 6.22 13.88 31.73
CA PRO A 154 5.73 14.69 30.62
C PRO A 154 4.24 14.41 30.40
N ASN A 155 3.40 15.03 31.21
CA ASN A 155 1.97 15.10 30.97
C ASN A 155 1.77 15.78 29.62
N GLU A 156 0.96 15.20 28.75
CA GLU A 156 0.50 15.92 27.57
C GLU A 156 -0.21 17.19 28.02
N VAL A 157 0.25 18.34 27.54
CA VAL A 157 -0.29 19.65 27.93
C VAL A 157 -1.62 19.81 27.21
N THR A 158 -2.68 19.27 27.82
CA THR A 158 -4.04 19.42 27.33
C THR A 158 -4.62 20.78 27.74
N ASP A 159 -5.51 21.33 26.92
CA ASP A 159 -6.19 22.58 27.23
C ASP A 159 -7.20 22.47 28.40
N SER A 160 -7.89 23.58 28.67
CA SER A 160 -8.92 23.71 29.72
C SER A 160 -10.08 22.70 29.61
N LYS A 161 -10.23 22.02 28.46
CA LYS A 161 -11.29 21.07 28.11
C LYS A 161 -10.75 19.64 27.89
N GLY A 162 -9.43 19.44 27.98
CA GLY A 162 -8.78 18.15 27.77
C GLY A 162 -8.36 17.86 26.32
N ASN A 163 -8.37 18.84 25.42
CA ASN A 163 -7.91 18.66 24.02
C ASN A 163 -6.39 18.55 23.95
N ILE A 164 -5.88 17.79 22.99
CA ILE A 164 -4.43 17.59 22.72
C ILE A 164 -3.79 18.89 22.21
N ALA A 165 -4.52 19.63 21.38
CA ALA A 165 -4.15 20.94 20.85
C ALA A 165 -5.42 21.78 20.62
N SER A 166 -5.33 23.11 20.70
CA SER A 166 -6.46 24.00 20.38
C SER A 166 -6.05 25.46 20.20
N SER A 167 -6.97 26.29 19.70
CA SER A 167 -6.77 27.73 19.56
C SER A 167 -6.58 28.48 20.88
N GLU A 168 -6.89 27.86 22.04
CA GLU A 168 -6.54 28.40 23.37
C GLU A 168 -5.02 28.32 23.65
N MET A 169 -4.33 27.32 23.09
CA MET A 169 -2.91 27.06 23.35
C MET A 169 -2.00 27.55 22.22
N TYR A 170 -2.48 27.51 20.97
CA TYR A 170 -1.70 27.79 19.76
C TYR A 170 -2.25 28.95 18.91
N GLY A 171 -3.35 29.59 19.34
CA GLY A 171 -4.02 30.65 18.58
C GLY A 171 -4.93 30.15 17.47
N LYS A 172 -5.73 31.06 16.91
CA LYS A 172 -6.63 30.77 15.77
C LYS A 172 -5.85 30.38 14.52
N ALA A 173 -6.41 29.48 13.72
CA ALA A 173 -5.81 29.07 12.46
C ALA A 173 -6.00 30.15 11.38
N PHE A 174 -4.92 30.48 10.67
CA PHE A 174 -4.87 31.34 9.48
C PHE A 174 -5.49 32.74 9.65
N VAL A 175 -5.18 33.43 10.76
CA VAL A 175 -5.52 34.85 10.97
C VAL A 175 -4.67 35.74 10.05
N GLY A 176 -5.27 36.80 9.50
CA GLY A 176 -4.58 37.81 8.71
C GLY A 176 -3.59 38.67 9.50
N THR A 177 -2.62 39.24 8.79
CA THR A 177 -1.55 40.06 9.38
C THR A 177 -1.98 41.50 9.73
N ASP A 178 -3.13 41.93 9.24
CA ASP A 178 -3.79 43.19 9.61
C ASP A 178 -5.27 42.94 9.95
N SER A 179 -5.71 43.50 11.08
CA SER A 179 -7.11 43.56 11.53
C SER A 179 -8.07 44.17 10.50
N SER A 180 -7.58 44.92 9.51
CA SER A 180 -8.40 45.50 8.43
C SER A 180 -8.82 44.51 7.33
N SER A 181 -8.14 43.37 7.22
CA SER A 181 -8.35 42.36 6.17
C SER A 181 -9.71 41.65 6.21
N GLY A 182 -10.28 41.48 7.41
CA GLY A 182 -11.44 40.60 7.65
C GLY A 182 -11.08 39.10 7.76
N GLU A 183 -9.80 38.75 7.69
CA GLU A 183 -9.26 37.38 7.81
C GLU A 183 -9.17 36.99 9.30
N THR A 184 -10.32 36.77 9.94
CA THR A 184 -10.43 36.54 11.40
C THR A 184 -9.86 35.20 11.89
N GLY A 185 -9.53 34.28 10.97
CA GLY A 185 -9.12 32.91 11.27
C GLY A 185 -10.23 32.04 11.88
N SER A 186 -9.93 30.77 12.09
CA SER A 186 -10.83 29.81 12.75
C SER A 186 -10.40 29.47 14.17
N ASP A 187 -11.37 29.30 15.08
CA ASP A 187 -11.15 28.47 16.28
C ASP A 187 -11.06 27.00 15.89
N TRP A 188 -10.28 26.22 16.63
CA TRP A 188 -10.04 24.81 16.33
C TRP A 188 -9.58 24.05 17.57
N TYR A 189 -9.75 22.72 17.56
CA TYR A 189 -9.20 21.83 18.59
C TYR A 189 -9.00 20.40 18.05
N LEU A 190 -7.98 19.71 18.57
CA LEU A 190 -7.71 18.30 18.35
C LEU A 190 -8.10 17.52 19.61
N ASN A 191 -9.16 16.72 19.53
CA ASN A 191 -9.66 15.98 20.69
C ASN A 191 -8.85 14.70 20.99
N GLN A 192 -9.12 14.06 22.12
CA GLN A 192 -8.43 12.82 22.56
C GLN A 192 -8.69 11.58 21.68
N ALA A 193 -9.61 11.65 20.72
CA ALA A 193 -9.87 10.60 19.73
C ALA A 193 -9.11 10.83 18.40
N GLY A 194 -8.36 11.93 18.27
CA GLY A 194 -7.64 12.28 17.04
C GLY A 194 -8.49 13.05 16.02
N GLU A 195 -9.64 13.60 16.42
CA GLU A 195 -10.49 14.42 15.56
C GLU A 195 -10.08 15.90 15.67
N LEU A 196 -9.58 16.46 14.57
CA LEU A 196 -9.29 17.88 14.40
C LEU A 196 -10.57 18.61 13.96
N HIS A 197 -11.19 19.32 14.90
CA HIS A 197 -12.36 20.17 14.67
C HIS A 197 -11.94 21.58 14.28
N ILE A 198 -12.56 22.10 13.22
CA ILE A 198 -12.31 23.42 12.63
C ILE A 198 -13.63 24.21 12.63
N GLY A 199 -13.67 25.28 13.43
CA GLY A 199 -14.80 26.19 13.51
C GLY A 199 -14.86 27.18 12.36
N ALA A 200 -15.97 27.92 12.27
CA ALA A 200 -16.17 28.93 11.24
C ALA A 200 -15.13 30.07 11.32
N GLY A 201 -14.79 30.64 10.17
CA GLY A 201 -13.78 31.70 10.07
C GLY A 201 -13.53 32.16 8.63
N THR A 202 -12.71 33.21 8.48
CA THR A 202 -12.15 33.65 7.19
C THR A 202 -10.64 33.54 7.27
N TRP A 203 -10.03 32.78 6.36
CA TRP A 203 -8.60 32.49 6.39
C TRP A 203 -7.79 33.41 5.48
N ALA A 204 -6.66 33.88 5.98
CA ALA A 204 -5.61 34.47 5.15
C ALA A 204 -5.01 33.42 4.18
N PRO A 205 -4.46 33.83 3.03
CA PRO A 205 -3.76 32.91 2.12
C PRO A 205 -2.58 32.24 2.82
N PHE A 206 -2.48 30.91 2.74
CA PHE A 206 -1.29 30.20 3.20
C PHE A 206 -0.14 30.40 2.21
N VAL A 207 1.01 30.91 2.68
CA VAL A 207 2.19 31.15 1.83
C VAL A 207 3.42 30.51 2.47
N THR A 208 3.92 29.45 1.83
CA THR A 208 5.23 28.84 2.07
C THR A 208 6.36 29.77 1.63
N ILE A 209 6.62 30.80 2.42
CA ILE A 209 7.76 31.72 2.22
C ILE A 209 9.02 31.05 2.79
N PRO A 210 10.09 30.82 1.99
CA PRO A 210 11.36 30.31 2.50
C PRO A 210 11.92 31.23 3.58
N GLY A 211 12.06 30.71 4.81
CA GLY A 211 12.56 31.46 5.97
C GLY A 211 11.52 32.30 6.72
N SER A 212 10.21 32.03 6.57
CA SER A 212 9.16 32.70 7.34
C SER A 212 8.20 31.68 7.95
N GLU A 213 8.03 31.74 9.28
CA GLU A 213 7.18 30.85 10.07
C GLU A 213 5.68 31.17 9.90
N SER A 214 5.14 30.95 8.70
CA SER A 214 3.70 30.78 8.52
C SER A 214 3.30 29.40 9.04
N VAL A 215 3.21 29.27 10.37
CA VAL A 215 2.93 27.99 11.02
C VAL A 215 1.50 27.56 10.71
N ASN A 216 1.34 26.55 9.85
CA ASN A 216 0.10 25.78 9.79
C ASN A 216 -0.06 25.07 11.15
N PRO A 217 -1.04 25.48 12.00
CA PRO A 217 -1.09 25.02 13.38
C PRO A 217 -1.55 23.57 13.50
N PHE A 218 -1.97 22.93 12.40
CA PHE A 218 -2.34 21.52 12.39
C PHE A 218 -1.12 20.60 12.19
N ARG A 219 0.05 21.15 11.79
CA ARG A 219 1.25 20.38 11.39
C ARG A 219 2.40 20.42 12.42
N ASP A 220 2.12 20.71 13.69
CA ASP A 220 3.11 20.61 14.78
C ASP A 220 3.51 19.13 15.00
N LYS A 221 4.82 18.86 14.96
CA LYS A 221 5.40 17.52 15.17
C LYS A 221 4.99 16.86 16.51
N LYS A 222 4.48 17.62 17.49
CA LYS A 222 3.96 17.09 18.76
C LYS A 222 2.64 16.31 18.63
N TYR A 223 1.85 16.55 17.59
CA TYR A 223 0.51 15.96 17.45
C TYR A 223 0.01 15.71 16.01
N ILE A 224 0.77 16.05 14.97
CA ILE A 224 0.38 15.74 13.58
C ILE A 224 0.04 14.25 13.37
N ASP A 225 0.85 13.34 13.91
CA ASP A 225 0.62 11.88 13.85
C ASP A 225 -0.58 11.40 14.69
N LYS A 226 -1.18 12.27 15.52
CA LYS A 226 -2.40 11.95 16.28
C LYS A 226 -3.67 12.33 15.53
N ILE A 227 -3.58 13.10 14.44
CA ILE A 227 -4.74 13.47 13.62
C ILE A 227 -5.16 12.27 12.79
N GLN A 228 -6.36 11.77 13.07
CA GLN A 228 -7.00 10.66 12.35
C GLN A 228 -8.18 11.14 11.50
N LYS A 229 -8.78 12.29 11.87
CA LYS A 229 -9.96 12.83 11.22
C LYS A 229 -9.95 14.36 11.23
N VAL A 230 -10.45 14.97 10.16
CA VAL A 230 -10.74 16.42 10.11
C VAL A 230 -12.26 16.63 10.08
N VAL A 231 -12.76 17.62 10.81
CA VAL A 231 -14.19 17.98 10.87
C VAL A 231 -14.36 19.49 10.73
N PHE A 232 -15.08 19.93 9.69
CA PHE A 232 -15.50 21.33 9.59
C PHE A 232 -16.83 21.54 10.33
N ASP A 233 -16.75 22.04 11.56
CA ASP A 233 -17.90 22.33 12.44
C ASP A 233 -18.72 23.54 11.95
N GLY A 234 -18.11 24.43 11.17
CA GLY A 234 -18.75 25.62 10.61
C GLY A 234 -18.11 26.08 9.31
N LYS A 235 -18.72 27.08 8.66
CA LYS A 235 -18.24 27.58 7.37
C LYS A 235 -16.91 28.31 7.49
N VAL A 236 -15.93 27.85 6.71
CA VAL A 236 -14.62 28.46 6.55
C VAL A 236 -14.57 29.08 5.15
N VAL A 237 -14.26 30.37 5.06
CA VAL A 237 -13.92 31.00 3.77
C VAL A 237 -12.41 30.94 3.61
N ALA A 238 -11.93 30.18 2.62
CA ALA A 238 -10.51 30.00 2.38
C ALA A 238 -9.90 31.20 1.63
N GLY A 239 -8.63 31.48 1.92
CA GLY A 239 -7.83 32.46 1.19
C GLY A 239 -7.47 32.01 -0.23
N THR A 240 -6.64 32.79 -0.93
CA THR A 240 -6.20 32.47 -2.30
C THR A 240 -5.26 31.25 -2.38
N SER A 241 -4.80 30.71 -1.25
CA SER A 241 -3.97 29.52 -1.17
C SER A 241 -4.31 28.70 0.08
N ILE A 242 -4.43 27.38 -0.10
CA ILE A 242 -4.49 26.36 0.97
C ILE A 242 -3.47 25.23 0.71
N ALA A 243 -2.35 25.56 0.05
CA ALA A 243 -1.28 24.61 -0.20
C ALA A 243 -0.84 23.92 1.09
N GLU A 244 -0.53 22.62 1.01
CA GLU A 244 -0.08 21.79 2.13
C GLU A 244 -0.95 21.84 3.41
N LEU A 245 -2.26 22.13 3.30
CA LEU A 245 -3.13 22.31 4.48
C LEU A 245 -3.15 21.09 5.42
N PHE A 246 -3.15 19.88 4.87
CA PHE A 246 -3.14 18.62 5.62
C PHE A 246 -1.88 17.77 5.38
N ASN A 247 -0.92 18.24 4.56
CA ASN A 247 0.29 17.50 4.17
C ASN A 247 1.00 16.80 5.34
N ASN A 248 1.25 15.50 5.15
CA ASN A 248 1.93 14.57 6.04
C ASN A 248 1.14 14.24 7.33
N MET A 249 -0.19 14.28 7.30
CA MET A 249 -1.04 13.69 8.32
C MET A 249 -1.20 12.18 8.07
N LYS A 250 -0.13 11.42 8.29
CA LYS A 250 -0.02 9.98 7.92
C LYS A 250 -1.16 9.09 8.42
N ASN A 251 -1.83 9.46 9.53
CA ASN A 251 -2.94 8.72 10.13
C ASN A 251 -4.35 9.26 9.76
N LEU A 252 -4.43 10.37 9.01
CA LEU A 252 -5.69 10.97 8.55
C LEU A 252 -6.40 10.01 7.58
N ASN A 253 -7.63 9.61 7.93
CA ASN A 253 -8.42 8.65 7.15
C ASN A 253 -9.85 9.12 6.81
N GLU A 254 -10.37 10.16 7.48
CA GLU A 254 -11.70 10.72 7.23
C GLU A 254 -11.69 12.27 7.27
N VAL A 255 -12.43 12.91 6.35
CA VAL A 255 -12.60 14.37 6.30
C VAL A 255 -14.09 14.68 6.20
N ASP A 256 -14.69 15.07 7.32
CA ASP A 256 -16.12 15.34 7.46
C ASP A 256 -16.47 16.81 7.14
N ASN A 257 -17.63 17.00 6.52
CA ASN A 257 -18.19 18.30 6.15
C ASN A 257 -17.29 19.17 5.24
N LEU A 258 -16.51 18.58 4.32
CA LEU A 258 -15.62 19.33 3.43
C LEU A 258 -16.32 20.46 2.62
N THR A 259 -17.63 20.32 2.37
CA THR A 259 -18.50 21.36 1.78
C THR A 259 -18.65 22.64 2.61
N ASN A 260 -18.21 22.67 3.87
CA ASN A 260 -18.12 23.87 4.69
C ASN A 260 -16.85 24.71 4.39
N LEU A 261 -15.84 24.15 3.70
CA LEU A 261 -14.67 24.87 3.23
C LEU A 261 -14.97 25.54 1.89
N ASP A 262 -15.33 26.82 1.92
CA ASP A 262 -15.58 27.64 0.72
C ASP A 262 -14.25 28.06 0.09
N THR A 263 -13.81 27.28 -0.90
CA THR A 263 -12.61 27.52 -1.70
C THR A 263 -12.87 28.35 -2.96
N SER A 264 -14.01 29.05 -3.07
CA SER A 264 -14.38 29.78 -4.30
C SER A 264 -13.38 30.85 -4.74
N ASN A 265 -12.56 31.38 -3.83
CA ASN A 265 -11.49 32.35 -4.11
C ASN A 265 -10.09 31.72 -4.16
N THR A 266 -9.97 30.43 -3.89
CA THR A 266 -8.69 29.71 -3.76
C THR A 266 -8.12 29.39 -5.14
N GLN A 267 -6.82 29.67 -5.30
CA GLN A 267 -6.06 29.54 -6.54
C GLN A 267 -5.01 28.42 -6.42
N ASN A 268 -4.30 28.34 -5.28
CA ASN A 268 -3.34 27.27 -5.00
C ASN A 268 -3.90 26.22 -4.03
N PHE A 269 -3.91 24.95 -4.46
CA PHE A 269 -4.22 23.75 -3.67
C PHE A 269 -3.03 22.76 -3.61
N GLU A 270 -1.83 23.18 -4.02
CA GLU A 270 -0.61 22.38 -4.10
C GLU A 270 -0.38 21.51 -2.85
N GLY A 271 -0.27 20.20 -3.05
CA GLY A 271 0.05 19.25 -1.98
C GLY A 271 -0.93 19.21 -0.79
N MET A 272 -2.18 19.66 -0.95
CA MET A 272 -3.16 19.78 0.16
C MET A 272 -3.28 18.53 1.03
N PHE A 273 -3.20 17.33 0.43
CA PHE A 273 -3.21 16.02 1.09
C PHE A 273 -1.99 15.15 0.68
N TRP A 274 -0.83 15.79 0.46
CA TRP A 274 0.43 15.09 0.15
C TRP A 274 0.86 14.23 1.35
N TYR A 275 1.37 13.02 1.12
CA TYR A 275 1.80 12.06 2.15
C TYR A 275 0.72 11.60 3.16
N ASP A 276 -0.57 11.86 2.90
CA ASP A 276 -1.67 11.36 3.73
C ASP A 276 -1.96 9.88 3.41
N THR A 277 -1.03 9.01 3.80
CA THR A 277 -0.99 7.58 3.44
C THR A 277 -2.21 6.78 3.93
N SER A 278 -2.91 7.26 4.97
CA SER A 278 -4.17 6.65 5.46
C SER A 278 -5.44 7.19 4.77
N LEU A 279 -5.36 8.20 3.92
CA LEU A 279 -6.53 8.85 3.32
C LEU A 279 -7.03 8.10 2.07
N HIS A 280 -7.80 7.03 2.30
CA HIS A 280 -8.19 6.09 1.25
C HIS A 280 -9.26 6.62 0.28
N ASN A 281 -10.08 7.59 0.71
CA ASN A 281 -11.19 8.16 -0.06
C ASN A 281 -11.65 9.49 0.57
N VAL A 282 -11.43 10.62 -0.13
CA VAL A 282 -12.07 11.91 0.16
C VAL A 282 -12.85 12.41 -1.05
N ASN A 283 -14.02 13.00 -0.83
CA ASN A 283 -14.83 13.58 -1.90
C ASN A 283 -14.34 14.98 -2.28
N TRP A 284 -13.14 15.07 -2.88
CA TRP A 284 -12.51 16.34 -3.27
C TRP A 284 -13.32 17.17 -4.28
N ARG A 285 -14.38 16.60 -4.86
CA ARG A 285 -15.34 17.30 -5.71
C ARG A 285 -16.35 18.17 -4.94
N ASP A 286 -16.33 18.11 -3.61
CA ASP A 286 -17.00 19.07 -2.72
C ASP A 286 -16.25 20.41 -2.62
N LEU A 287 -14.97 20.46 -3.03
CA LEU A 287 -14.19 21.69 -3.14
C LEU A 287 -14.58 22.47 -4.41
N ASN A 288 -14.73 23.78 -4.29
CA ASN A 288 -14.91 24.64 -5.46
C ASN A 288 -13.55 25.01 -6.08
N MET A 289 -13.23 24.40 -7.22
CA MET A 289 -12.01 24.68 -7.99
C MET A 289 -12.22 25.69 -9.14
N SER A 290 -13.31 26.46 -9.16
CA SER A 290 -13.61 27.41 -10.25
C SER A 290 -12.57 28.51 -10.46
N SER A 291 -11.79 28.80 -9.42
CA SER A 291 -10.73 29.82 -9.40
C SER A 291 -9.33 29.21 -9.31
N ALA A 292 -9.22 27.87 -9.28
CA ALA A 292 -7.97 27.17 -9.11
C ALA A 292 -7.03 27.43 -10.30
N THR A 293 -5.76 27.71 -10.01
CA THR A 293 -4.66 27.79 -10.97
C THR A 293 -3.69 26.62 -10.82
N ASP A 294 -3.54 26.12 -9.59
CA ASP A 294 -2.61 25.02 -9.25
C ASP A 294 -3.30 23.98 -8.36
N ILE A 295 -3.25 22.71 -8.79
CA ILE A 295 -3.67 21.53 -8.02
C ILE A 295 -2.59 20.43 -8.06
N SER A 296 -1.33 20.80 -8.26
CA SER A 296 -0.20 19.86 -8.28
C SER A 296 -0.02 19.13 -6.95
N SER A 297 0.49 17.90 -7.01
CA SER A 297 0.74 17.01 -5.87
C SER A 297 -0.45 16.80 -4.91
N LEU A 298 -1.68 17.21 -5.25
CA LEU A 298 -2.83 17.33 -4.35
C LEU A 298 -3.07 16.08 -3.47
N PHE A 299 -2.87 14.90 -4.05
CA PHE A 299 -2.98 13.59 -3.43
C PHE A 299 -1.72 12.75 -3.61
N SER A 300 -0.56 13.34 -3.95
CA SER A 300 0.69 12.59 -4.12
C SER A 300 1.02 11.80 -2.85
N ASP A 301 1.58 10.60 -3.00
CA ASP A 301 1.94 9.70 -1.90
C ASP A 301 0.80 9.33 -0.91
N SER A 302 -0.45 9.70 -1.20
CA SER A 302 -1.59 9.46 -0.32
C SER A 302 -2.16 8.03 -0.42
N GLY A 303 -3.06 7.70 0.50
CA GLY A 303 -3.79 6.42 0.52
C GLY A 303 -4.83 6.25 -0.58
N MET A 304 -5.06 7.25 -1.44
CA MET A 304 -6.24 7.34 -2.31
C MET A 304 -6.40 6.13 -3.25
N THR A 305 -7.61 5.56 -3.26
CA THR A 305 -7.93 4.33 -4.00
C THR A 305 -8.54 4.57 -5.39
N VAL A 306 -9.12 5.76 -5.62
CA VAL A 306 -9.83 6.14 -6.86
C VAL A 306 -9.59 7.61 -7.20
N ALA A 307 -9.31 7.91 -8.48
CA ALA A 307 -9.35 9.27 -9.02
C ALA A 307 -10.60 9.46 -9.90
N ASP A 308 -11.43 10.46 -9.60
CA ASP A 308 -12.69 10.72 -10.31
C ASP A 308 -12.69 12.11 -10.97
N PHE A 309 -12.16 12.16 -12.20
CA PHE A 309 -12.17 13.33 -13.06
C PHE A 309 -13.40 13.38 -14.00
N LYS A 310 -14.45 12.59 -13.73
CA LYS A 310 -15.61 12.48 -14.64
C LYS A 310 -16.26 13.85 -14.91
N GLY A 311 -16.39 14.23 -16.17
CA GLY A 311 -16.92 15.53 -16.60
C GLY A 311 -16.17 16.74 -16.03
N PHE A 312 -14.95 16.56 -15.49
CA PHE A 312 -14.17 17.64 -14.91
C PHE A 312 -13.75 18.61 -16.03
N THR A 313 -14.17 19.86 -15.92
CA THR A 313 -13.88 20.90 -16.91
C THR A 313 -13.22 22.08 -16.22
N SER A 314 -12.05 22.51 -16.71
CA SER A 314 -11.38 23.71 -16.22
C SER A 314 -10.73 24.50 -17.35
N SER A 315 -10.77 25.82 -17.22
CA SER A 315 -10.09 26.80 -18.07
C SER A 315 -9.10 27.70 -17.31
N THR A 316 -9.07 27.60 -15.97
CA THR A 316 -8.23 28.39 -15.06
C THR A 316 -6.98 27.63 -14.62
N ILE A 317 -7.07 26.31 -14.39
CA ILE A 317 -5.95 25.51 -13.90
C ILE A 317 -4.85 25.43 -14.96
N ARG A 318 -3.61 25.62 -14.53
CA ARG A 318 -2.39 25.53 -15.35
C ARG A 318 -1.44 24.43 -14.87
N ASN A 319 -1.59 23.95 -13.64
CA ASN A 319 -0.73 22.91 -13.08
C ASN A 319 -1.54 21.79 -12.40
N TYR A 320 -1.32 20.57 -12.88
CA TYR A 320 -1.83 19.29 -12.38
C TYR A 320 -0.67 18.33 -12.03
N THR A 321 0.58 18.81 -12.03
CA THR A 321 1.80 17.98 -11.93
C THR A 321 1.73 17.04 -10.74
N SER A 322 2.01 15.75 -10.95
CA SER A 322 2.11 14.73 -9.90
C SER A 322 0.86 14.55 -9.00
N MET A 323 -0.32 15.03 -9.42
CA MET A 323 -1.53 15.13 -8.57
C MET A 323 -1.91 13.82 -7.84
N PHE A 324 -1.69 12.66 -8.45
CA PHE A 324 -1.86 11.32 -7.87
C PHE A 324 -0.58 10.45 -8.02
N ALA A 325 0.60 11.07 -8.09
CA ALA A 325 1.86 10.36 -8.20
C ALA A 325 2.15 9.52 -6.94
N ARG A 326 2.89 8.42 -7.11
CA ARG A 326 3.32 7.44 -6.09
C ARG A 326 2.21 6.82 -5.25
N ASN A 327 0.93 7.01 -5.60
CA ASN A 327 -0.22 6.47 -4.86
C ASN A 327 -0.24 4.93 -4.91
N LYS A 328 0.31 4.27 -3.89
CA LYS A 328 0.48 2.80 -3.87
C LYS A 328 -0.84 2.04 -3.70
N ASN A 329 -1.93 2.72 -3.34
CA ASN A 329 -3.28 2.16 -3.20
C ASN A 329 -4.23 2.49 -4.37
N LEU A 330 -3.86 3.40 -5.29
CA LEU A 330 -4.73 3.82 -6.40
C LEU A 330 -5.00 2.66 -7.37
N LYS A 331 -6.27 2.35 -7.63
CA LYS A 331 -6.68 1.24 -8.51
C LYS A 331 -7.34 1.68 -9.81
N THR A 332 -8.14 2.74 -9.77
CA THR A 332 -8.92 3.17 -10.95
C THR A 332 -8.95 4.70 -11.09
N ALA A 333 -8.79 5.18 -12.32
CA ALA A 333 -9.03 6.57 -12.69
C ALA A 333 -10.14 6.66 -13.74
N ASP A 334 -11.24 7.37 -13.45
CA ASP A 334 -12.27 7.71 -14.44
C ASP A 334 -12.11 9.16 -14.90
N MET A 335 -11.68 9.35 -16.14
CA MET A 335 -11.51 10.66 -16.79
C MET A 335 -12.55 10.88 -17.90
N THR A 336 -13.65 10.11 -17.90
CA THR A 336 -14.71 10.24 -18.92
C THR A 336 -15.18 11.69 -19.04
N ASP A 337 -15.20 12.24 -20.25
CA ASP A 337 -15.61 13.62 -20.56
C ASP A 337 -14.76 14.73 -19.87
N MET A 338 -13.54 14.43 -19.40
CA MET A 338 -12.63 15.45 -18.83
C MET A 338 -12.14 16.42 -19.91
N THR A 339 -12.26 17.72 -19.67
CA THR A 339 -11.95 18.80 -20.63
C THR A 339 -11.04 19.86 -20.02
N VAL A 340 -9.81 19.95 -20.52
CA VAL A 340 -8.78 20.90 -20.08
C VAL A 340 -8.60 21.96 -21.17
N ILE A 341 -8.98 23.20 -20.86
CA ILE A 341 -9.06 24.31 -21.82
C ILE A 341 -7.91 25.30 -21.58
N ASN A 342 -7.01 25.47 -22.55
CA ASN A 342 -5.98 26.48 -22.48
C ASN A 342 -6.47 27.79 -23.12
N ASN A 343 -6.76 28.78 -22.25
CA ASN A 343 -7.16 30.13 -22.63
C ASN A 343 -5.96 31.12 -22.67
N ALA A 344 -4.72 30.63 -22.71
CA ALA A 344 -3.54 31.50 -22.88
C ALA A 344 -3.54 32.20 -24.25
N ASP A 345 -2.82 33.31 -24.34
CA ASP A 345 -2.57 34.01 -25.60
C ASP A 345 -1.81 33.07 -26.57
N PRO A 346 -2.26 32.86 -27.83
CA PRO A 346 -1.52 32.10 -28.85
C PRO A 346 -0.13 32.66 -29.23
N ASN A 347 0.30 33.77 -28.63
CA ASN A 347 1.65 34.32 -28.73
C ASN A 347 2.50 34.07 -27.46
N ASN A 348 1.90 33.53 -26.39
CA ASN A 348 2.53 33.22 -25.11
C ASN A 348 2.13 31.80 -24.69
N TYR A 349 2.78 30.80 -25.31
CA TYR A 349 2.51 29.37 -25.13
C TYR A 349 2.94 28.84 -23.75
N SER A 350 2.25 29.26 -22.69
CA SER A 350 2.23 28.50 -21.45
C SER A 350 1.39 27.25 -21.64
N GLU A 351 2.06 26.12 -21.80
CA GLU A 351 1.46 24.79 -21.75
C GLU A 351 0.85 24.52 -20.37
N ILE A 352 -0.22 23.71 -20.33
CA ILE A 352 -0.81 23.25 -19.08
C ILE A 352 0.01 22.06 -18.59
N GLN A 353 0.64 22.19 -17.44
CA GLN A 353 1.46 21.14 -16.85
C GLN A 353 0.58 20.02 -16.32
N MET A 354 0.71 18.83 -16.92
CA MET A 354 0.03 17.59 -16.55
C MET A 354 1.05 16.45 -16.41
N TYR A 355 2.32 16.81 -16.14
CA TYR A 355 3.43 15.90 -15.92
C TYR A 355 3.09 14.88 -14.82
N GLY A 356 3.32 13.60 -15.08
CA GLY A 356 3.38 12.58 -14.04
C GLY A 356 2.11 12.40 -13.19
N ILE A 357 0.91 12.80 -13.65
CA ILE A 357 -0.33 12.79 -12.85
C ILE A 357 -0.54 11.47 -12.09
N PHE A 358 -0.23 10.32 -12.70
CA PHE A 358 -0.33 9.00 -12.05
C PHE A 358 1.02 8.29 -11.88
N ALA A 359 2.15 9.00 -12.06
CA ALA A 359 3.48 8.39 -12.09
C ALA A 359 3.76 7.52 -10.85
N ASP A 360 4.32 6.34 -11.05
CA ASP A 360 4.72 5.38 -10.01
C ASP A 360 3.59 4.95 -9.03
N SER A 361 2.33 5.12 -9.45
CA SER A 361 1.13 4.68 -8.73
C SER A 361 0.75 3.23 -9.06
N SER A 362 -0.10 2.62 -8.22
CA SER A 362 -0.59 1.25 -8.41
C SER A 362 -1.72 1.08 -9.43
N LEU A 363 -1.97 2.10 -10.27
CA LEU A 363 -3.12 2.19 -11.17
C LEU A 363 -3.29 0.95 -12.06
N GLU A 364 -4.43 0.27 -11.95
CA GLU A 364 -4.72 -0.96 -12.72
C GLU A 364 -5.53 -0.66 -14.00
N ASN A 365 -6.41 0.36 -13.95
CA ASN A 365 -7.33 0.72 -15.02
C ASN A 365 -7.52 2.24 -15.11
N VAL A 366 -7.44 2.80 -16.32
CA VAL A 366 -7.82 4.19 -16.62
C VAL A 366 -8.89 4.22 -17.71
N ASN A 367 -9.86 5.14 -17.60
CA ASN A 367 -10.86 5.40 -18.61
C ASN A 367 -10.67 6.82 -19.19
N LEU A 368 -10.26 6.89 -20.45
CA LEU A 368 -9.95 8.13 -21.19
C LEU A 368 -10.99 8.44 -22.27
N THR A 369 -12.22 7.96 -22.10
CA THR A 369 -13.33 8.20 -23.05
C THR A 369 -13.65 9.70 -23.14
N ASN A 370 -13.59 10.28 -24.34
CA ASN A 370 -13.89 11.69 -24.62
C ASN A 370 -12.99 12.71 -23.87
N VAL A 371 -11.77 12.34 -23.46
CA VAL A 371 -10.84 13.34 -22.90
C VAL A 371 -10.46 14.38 -23.94
N SER A 372 -10.33 15.64 -23.53
CA SER A 372 -9.90 16.75 -24.37
C SER A 372 -8.83 17.56 -23.63
N PHE A 373 -7.60 17.53 -24.15
CA PHE A 373 -6.46 18.26 -23.58
C PHE A 373 -5.97 19.33 -24.58
N SER A 374 -6.07 20.59 -24.19
CA SER A 374 -5.65 21.74 -25.01
C SER A 374 -4.27 22.21 -24.57
N ASN A 375 -3.28 22.12 -25.47
CA ASN A 375 -1.89 22.55 -25.25
C ASN A 375 -1.37 22.16 -23.84
N SER A 376 -1.41 20.87 -23.54
CA SER A 376 -1.12 20.31 -22.21
C SER A 376 0.05 19.32 -22.32
N ASN A 377 1.01 19.41 -21.40
CA ASN A 377 2.16 18.53 -21.33
C ASN A 377 1.82 17.27 -20.50
N LEU A 378 1.70 16.12 -21.16
CA LEU A 378 1.33 14.82 -20.56
C LEU A 378 2.58 13.91 -20.36
N GLU A 379 3.77 14.50 -20.31
CA GLU A 379 5.02 13.77 -20.07
C GLU A 379 4.94 12.90 -18.79
N SER A 380 5.45 11.67 -18.88
CA SER A 380 5.47 10.70 -17.77
C SER A 380 4.10 10.40 -17.13
N MET A 381 2.95 10.77 -17.74
CA MET A 381 1.62 10.70 -17.10
C MET A 381 1.28 9.33 -16.51
N PHE A 382 1.73 8.24 -17.14
CA PHE A 382 1.62 6.85 -16.65
C PHE A 382 2.99 6.16 -16.47
N ARG A 383 4.10 6.93 -16.32
CA ARG A 383 5.42 6.41 -15.95
C ARG A 383 5.28 5.50 -14.73
N GLY A 384 5.97 4.36 -14.69
CA GLY A 384 6.00 3.47 -13.53
C GLY A 384 4.64 2.87 -13.10
N CYS A 385 3.54 3.09 -13.84
CA CYS A 385 2.23 2.47 -13.61
C CYS A 385 2.24 0.96 -13.96
N ARG A 386 3.16 0.20 -13.38
CA ARG A 386 3.47 -1.21 -13.70
C ARG A 386 2.24 -2.13 -13.59
N ASN A 387 1.22 -1.75 -12.83
CA ASN A 387 -0.05 -2.48 -12.71
C ASN A 387 -1.06 -2.25 -13.86
N LEU A 388 -0.86 -1.25 -14.72
CA LEU A 388 -1.83 -0.83 -15.74
C LEU A 388 -1.99 -1.89 -16.83
N GLN A 389 -3.20 -2.41 -16.99
CA GLN A 389 -3.44 -3.57 -17.85
C GLN A 389 -3.76 -3.22 -19.30
N SER A 390 -4.42 -2.07 -19.50
CA SER A 390 -4.76 -1.56 -20.82
C SER A 390 -4.89 -0.04 -20.83
N LEU A 391 -4.45 0.59 -21.92
CA LEU A 391 -4.56 2.03 -22.14
C LEU A 391 -5.32 2.33 -23.45
N ASP A 392 -6.24 3.29 -23.43
CA ASP A 392 -7.01 3.69 -24.61
C ASP A 392 -6.74 5.16 -24.96
N LEU A 393 -5.92 5.38 -26.00
CA LEU A 393 -5.52 6.70 -26.48
C LEU A 393 -6.33 7.14 -27.72
N SER A 394 -7.51 6.56 -27.93
CA SER A 394 -8.43 6.92 -29.03
C SER A 394 -8.81 8.40 -29.08
N SER A 395 -8.81 9.09 -27.93
CA SER A 395 -9.21 10.50 -27.80
C SER A 395 -8.04 11.50 -27.96
N PHE A 396 -6.78 11.05 -28.03
CA PHE A 396 -5.57 11.90 -28.00
C PHE A 396 -5.27 12.66 -29.32
N GLY A 397 -6.27 12.82 -30.20
CA GLY A 397 -6.09 12.99 -31.64
C GLY A 397 -5.54 14.32 -32.18
N ASN A 398 -4.82 15.11 -31.38
CA ASN A 398 -4.00 16.27 -31.78
C ASN A 398 -2.89 16.64 -30.74
N ILE A 399 -2.43 15.71 -29.89
CA ILE A 399 -1.35 16.01 -28.92
C ILE A 399 0.01 16.07 -29.64
N SER A 400 0.85 17.05 -29.29
CA SER A 400 2.24 17.17 -29.76
C SER A 400 3.09 16.03 -29.22
N PRO A 401 4.01 15.41 -30.01
CA PRO A 401 4.87 14.34 -29.50
C PRO A 401 5.76 14.82 -28.34
N LEU A 402 6.18 16.09 -28.31
CA LEU A 402 6.94 16.62 -27.16
C LEU A 402 6.17 16.51 -25.82
N TYR A 403 4.84 16.46 -25.87
CA TYR A 403 3.94 16.34 -24.72
C TYR A 403 3.51 14.91 -24.42
N LEU A 404 4.12 13.91 -25.05
CA LEU A 404 3.91 12.49 -24.77
C LEU A 404 5.19 11.78 -24.29
N LEU A 405 6.27 12.52 -24.02
CA LEU A 405 7.55 11.94 -23.61
C LEU A 405 7.37 10.99 -22.41
N ASP A 406 7.91 9.78 -22.52
CA ASP A 406 7.89 8.76 -21.46
C ASP A 406 6.50 8.39 -20.92
N LEU A 407 5.42 8.60 -21.70
CA LEU A 407 4.03 8.32 -21.32
C LEU A 407 3.81 6.95 -20.66
N LEU A 408 4.48 5.89 -21.16
CA LEU A 408 4.50 4.54 -20.61
C LEU A 408 5.94 4.03 -20.34
N ASN A 409 6.84 4.90 -19.90
CA ASN A 409 8.15 4.45 -19.42
C ASN A 409 8.01 3.69 -18.09
N PHE A 410 8.24 2.37 -18.10
CA PHE A 410 8.23 1.54 -16.89
C PHE A 410 9.63 1.23 -16.33
N ASN A 411 10.69 1.75 -16.97
CA ASN A 411 12.05 1.66 -16.44
C ASN A 411 12.15 2.49 -15.16
N ASP A 412 12.89 2.01 -14.16
CA ASP A 412 13.39 2.93 -13.14
C ASP A 412 14.46 3.82 -13.80
N ASN A 413 14.23 5.14 -13.78
CA ASN A 413 15.14 6.15 -14.31
C ASN A 413 16.10 6.65 -13.20
N ASP A 414 16.74 5.71 -12.52
CA ASP A 414 17.97 5.95 -11.76
C ASP A 414 19.15 5.28 -12.50
N TYR A 415 20.38 5.64 -12.13
CA TYR A 415 21.58 5.30 -12.90
C TYR A 415 21.80 3.77 -13.06
N TYR A 416 22.50 3.41 -14.16
CA TYR A 416 22.96 2.06 -14.55
C TYR A 416 21.97 1.19 -15.35
N GLU A 417 22.47 0.10 -15.93
CA GLU A 417 22.08 -0.30 -17.30
C GLU A 417 21.03 -1.42 -17.44
N ASP A 418 20.55 -2.05 -16.36
CA ASP A 418 19.58 -3.16 -16.46
C ASP A 418 18.13 -2.71 -16.17
N LYS A 419 17.34 -2.56 -17.23
CA LYS A 419 15.99 -1.98 -17.20
C LYS A 419 14.92 -3.05 -16.99
N ASP A 420 14.60 -3.35 -15.73
CA ASP A 420 13.55 -4.33 -15.40
C ASP A 420 12.13 -3.79 -15.70
N VAL A 421 11.63 -4.16 -16.87
CA VAL A 421 10.25 -3.94 -17.31
C VAL A 421 9.34 -5.16 -17.09
N SER A 422 9.85 -6.26 -16.52
CA SER A 422 9.08 -7.51 -16.30
C SER A 422 7.89 -7.33 -15.35
N ALA A 423 7.97 -6.35 -14.46
CA ALA A 423 6.88 -5.96 -13.59
C ALA A 423 5.68 -5.31 -14.33
N SER A 424 5.82 -4.93 -15.61
CA SER A 424 4.76 -4.25 -16.38
C SER A 424 3.67 -5.20 -16.88
N LYS A 425 2.41 -4.86 -16.57
CA LYS A 425 1.21 -5.65 -16.90
C LYS A 425 0.45 -5.16 -18.14
N ILE A 426 1.02 -4.20 -18.88
CA ILE A 426 0.40 -3.65 -20.08
C ILE A 426 0.34 -4.73 -21.17
N ARG A 427 -0.87 -5.03 -21.66
CA ARG A 427 -1.08 -6.05 -22.71
C ARG A 427 -2.06 -5.65 -23.80
N LYS A 428 -2.66 -4.46 -23.68
CA LYS A 428 -3.55 -3.89 -24.69
C LYS A 428 -3.36 -2.37 -24.75
N ILE A 429 -3.18 -1.84 -25.95
CA ILE A 429 -3.17 -0.39 -26.21
C ILE A 429 -4.07 -0.08 -27.41
N VAL A 430 -4.81 1.03 -27.34
CA VAL A 430 -5.61 1.55 -28.46
C VAL A 430 -5.01 2.88 -28.90
N LEU A 431 -4.65 2.98 -30.17
CA LEU A 431 -3.97 4.14 -30.76
C LEU A 431 -4.86 4.77 -31.84
N ASN A 432 -4.78 6.09 -32.01
CA ASN A 432 -5.51 6.81 -33.06
C ASN A 432 -4.57 7.30 -34.17
N SER A 433 -5.09 7.43 -35.39
CA SER A 433 -4.32 7.76 -36.60
C SER A 433 -3.87 9.22 -36.74
N LYS A 434 -4.02 10.06 -35.70
CA LYS A 434 -3.78 11.52 -35.76
C LYS A 434 -2.70 12.01 -34.81
N THR A 435 -2.34 11.20 -33.81
CA THR A 435 -1.28 11.51 -32.84
C THR A 435 0.05 10.96 -33.32
N ASP A 436 1.10 11.77 -33.26
CA ASP A 436 2.47 11.27 -33.36
C ASP A 436 2.89 10.71 -31.99
N TYR A 437 3.23 9.42 -31.95
CA TYR A 437 3.63 8.71 -30.73
C TYR A 437 5.15 8.48 -30.63
N GLN A 438 5.98 9.11 -31.47
CA GLN A 438 7.45 8.88 -31.54
C GLN A 438 8.17 8.84 -30.18
N THR A 439 7.73 9.68 -29.25
CA THR A 439 8.27 9.90 -27.89
C THR A 439 7.59 9.09 -26.79
N ALA A 440 6.47 8.41 -27.09
CA ALA A 440 5.53 7.89 -26.10
C ALA A 440 6.01 6.64 -25.33
N ASN A 441 7.15 6.08 -25.75
CA ASN A 441 7.91 5.04 -25.06
C ASN A 441 7.06 3.87 -24.54
N PHE A 442 6.42 3.13 -25.45
CA PHE A 442 5.54 1.99 -25.12
C PHE A 442 6.33 0.74 -24.69
N THR A 443 6.96 0.82 -23.51
CA THR A 443 7.66 -0.32 -22.90
C THR A 443 6.69 -1.44 -22.48
N TYR A 444 7.15 -2.68 -22.57
CA TYR A 444 6.42 -3.89 -22.19
C TYR A 444 7.42 -4.98 -21.75
N ASP A 445 6.95 -5.98 -21.02
CA ASP A 445 7.73 -7.16 -20.62
C ASP A 445 8.15 -7.97 -21.87
N SER A 446 9.37 -7.78 -22.35
CA SER A 446 9.93 -8.47 -23.51
C SER A 446 10.30 -9.93 -23.25
N ASP A 447 10.44 -10.32 -21.99
CA ASP A 447 10.73 -11.71 -21.59
C ASP A 447 9.46 -12.55 -21.61
N LYS A 448 8.30 -11.94 -21.38
CA LYS A 448 6.99 -12.59 -21.46
C LYS A 448 6.30 -12.42 -22.80
N TYR A 449 6.46 -11.29 -23.48
CA TYR A 449 5.76 -10.99 -24.72
C TYR A 449 6.72 -10.89 -25.90
N ALA A 450 6.34 -11.49 -27.04
CA ALA A 450 7.09 -11.44 -28.29
C ALA A 450 6.85 -10.14 -29.10
N GLY A 451 6.09 -9.18 -28.54
CA GLY A 451 5.68 -7.94 -29.17
C GLY A 451 4.16 -7.83 -29.38
N TRP A 452 3.74 -6.90 -30.22
CA TRP A 452 2.36 -6.47 -30.42
C TRP A 452 1.77 -7.00 -31.72
N LYS A 453 0.55 -7.55 -31.68
CA LYS A 453 -0.27 -7.83 -32.88
C LYS A 453 -1.51 -6.93 -32.90
N ASN A 454 -2.09 -6.74 -34.08
CA ASN A 454 -3.37 -6.05 -34.20
C ASN A 454 -4.55 -6.97 -33.85
N ASP A 455 -5.60 -6.40 -33.28
CA ASP A 455 -6.85 -7.09 -32.92
C ASP A 455 -8.08 -6.52 -33.66
N THR A 456 -7.94 -5.40 -34.38
CA THR A 456 -9.06 -4.65 -34.97
C THR A 456 -9.47 -5.14 -36.36
N ASN A 457 -8.52 -5.45 -37.25
CA ASN A 457 -8.81 -5.92 -38.62
C ASN A 457 -7.89 -7.09 -39.00
N ARG A 458 -8.02 -8.22 -38.30
CA ARG A 458 -7.13 -9.39 -38.43
C ARG A 458 -7.05 -9.97 -39.85
N ASP A 459 -8.13 -9.86 -40.62
CA ASP A 459 -8.33 -10.62 -41.86
C ASP A 459 -8.36 -9.73 -43.13
N ASP A 460 -7.99 -8.44 -43.04
CA ASP A 460 -7.92 -7.53 -44.21
C ASP A 460 -6.46 -7.21 -44.60
N PRO A 461 -5.88 -7.90 -45.60
CA PRO A 461 -4.53 -7.65 -46.06
C PRO A 461 -4.39 -6.40 -46.96
N THR A 462 -5.49 -5.72 -47.31
CA THR A 462 -5.45 -4.55 -48.20
C THR A 462 -5.11 -3.26 -47.47
N VAL A 463 -5.42 -3.18 -46.16
CA VAL A 463 -5.13 -1.99 -45.34
C VAL A 463 -3.65 -1.90 -44.97
N TRP A 464 -2.94 -3.04 -44.80
CA TRP A 464 -1.64 -3.12 -44.13
C TRP A 464 -0.50 -3.71 -45.00
N PRO A 465 -0.02 -3.00 -46.03
CA PRO A 465 1.13 -3.44 -46.83
C PRO A 465 2.48 -3.36 -46.09
N LEU A 466 2.51 -2.80 -44.88
CA LEU A 466 3.74 -2.51 -44.11
C LEU A 466 4.12 -3.63 -43.14
N VAL A 467 3.15 -4.37 -42.61
CA VAL A 467 3.38 -5.54 -41.75
C VAL A 467 3.32 -6.77 -42.65
N LYS A 468 4.49 -7.34 -43.00
CA LYS A 468 4.64 -8.37 -44.05
C LYS A 468 3.76 -9.61 -43.87
N ASP A 469 3.35 -9.91 -42.65
CA ASP A 469 2.17 -10.74 -42.34
C ASP A 469 1.63 -10.26 -40.97
N PRO A 470 0.41 -9.69 -40.88
CA PRO A 470 -0.17 -9.13 -39.66
C PRO A 470 -0.46 -10.19 -38.56
N LYS A 471 -0.22 -11.47 -38.85
CA LYS A 471 -0.27 -12.58 -37.90
C LYS A 471 0.90 -12.59 -36.89
N TYR A 472 2.05 -12.02 -37.22
CA TYR A 472 3.23 -11.98 -36.34
C TYR A 472 3.24 -10.73 -35.45
N PRO A 473 3.77 -10.84 -34.22
CA PRO A 473 4.01 -9.67 -33.39
C PRO A 473 5.11 -8.77 -33.98
N ILE A 474 5.03 -7.47 -33.68
CA ILE A 474 6.07 -6.48 -33.94
C ILE A 474 6.55 -5.85 -32.63
N GLU A 475 7.83 -5.50 -32.56
CA GLU A 475 8.40 -4.77 -31.42
C GLU A 475 7.81 -3.36 -31.28
N TYR A 476 7.92 -2.75 -30.09
CA TYR A 476 7.40 -1.39 -29.84
C TYR A 476 8.01 -0.34 -30.80
N SER A 477 9.28 -0.50 -31.18
CA SER A 477 9.97 0.37 -32.13
C SER A 477 9.29 0.37 -33.50
N ALA A 478 8.96 -0.81 -34.02
CA ALA A 478 8.24 -1.00 -35.27
C ALA A 478 6.79 -0.51 -35.16
N LEU A 479 6.13 -0.72 -34.01
CA LEU A 479 4.79 -0.20 -33.72
C LEU A 479 4.74 1.33 -33.77
N ILE A 480 5.62 2.01 -33.04
CA ILE A 480 5.68 3.48 -33.01
C ILE A 480 5.93 4.04 -34.42
N ASN A 481 6.82 3.42 -35.19
CA ASN A 481 7.13 3.80 -36.57
C ASN A 481 5.96 3.66 -37.57
N LEU A 482 4.81 3.09 -37.19
CA LEU A 482 3.58 3.15 -37.98
C LEU A 482 2.82 4.48 -37.80
N TYR A 483 2.98 5.16 -36.65
CA TYR A 483 2.25 6.39 -36.31
C TYR A 483 3.11 7.66 -36.46
N THR A 484 4.44 7.54 -36.50
CA THR A 484 5.37 8.65 -36.77
C THR A 484 5.18 9.22 -38.18
N PRO A 485 4.88 10.53 -38.36
CA PRO A 485 4.72 11.14 -39.66
C PRO A 485 6.00 11.17 -40.52
N SER A 486 6.04 10.32 -41.54
CA SER A 486 6.97 10.37 -42.69
C SER A 486 8.47 10.15 -42.40
N THR A 487 8.84 8.89 -42.11
CA THR A 487 9.99 8.30 -42.80
C THR A 487 9.55 7.07 -43.59
N ALA A 488 10.22 6.77 -44.71
CA ALA A 488 10.02 5.59 -45.57
C ALA A 488 8.61 5.33 -46.16
N GLY A 489 7.65 6.26 -46.06
CA GLY A 489 6.35 6.17 -46.73
C GLY A 489 5.27 5.40 -45.96
N ASN A 490 5.49 5.13 -44.68
CA ASN A 490 4.44 4.61 -43.80
C ASN A 490 3.27 5.62 -43.68
N GLN A 491 2.04 5.10 -43.65
CA GLN A 491 0.86 5.84 -43.19
C GLN A 491 0.31 5.14 -41.94
N ALA A 492 -0.15 5.94 -40.98
CA ALA A 492 -0.83 5.42 -39.80
C ALA A 492 -2.11 4.66 -40.21
N PRO A 493 -2.41 3.49 -39.60
CA PRO A 493 -3.65 2.77 -39.83
C PRO A 493 -4.87 3.68 -39.65
N GLU A 494 -5.83 3.66 -40.59
CA GLU A 494 -6.95 4.61 -40.56
C GLU A 494 -7.82 4.44 -39.29
N GLY A 495 -8.12 5.56 -38.62
CA GLY A 495 -9.00 5.59 -37.46
C GLY A 495 -8.34 5.14 -36.15
N ASN A 496 -9.05 4.30 -35.40
CA ASN A 496 -8.60 3.80 -34.09
C ASN A 496 -8.27 2.31 -34.18
N THR A 497 -7.11 1.91 -33.65
CA THR A 497 -6.57 0.56 -33.80
C THR A 497 -6.17 -0.03 -32.45
N THR A 498 -6.67 -1.23 -32.16
CA THR A 498 -6.32 -2.00 -30.97
C THR A 498 -5.13 -2.91 -31.27
N TRP A 499 -4.13 -2.82 -30.40
CA TRP A 499 -2.99 -3.71 -30.35
C TRP A 499 -3.02 -4.50 -29.04
N VAL A 500 -2.62 -5.78 -29.12
CA VAL A 500 -2.50 -6.66 -27.95
C VAL A 500 -1.15 -7.35 -27.95
N ALA A 501 -0.57 -7.52 -26.77
CA ALA A 501 0.70 -8.21 -26.61
C ALA A 501 0.54 -9.72 -26.87
N VAL A 502 1.55 -10.33 -27.48
CA VAL A 502 1.59 -11.77 -27.80
C VAL A 502 2.46 -12.47 -26.78
N GLU A 503 1.83 -13.19 -25.84
CA GLU A 503 2.53 -13.99 -24.84
C GLU A 503 3.35 -15.10 -25.53
N ARG A 504 4.62 -15.23 -25.13
CA ARG A 504 5.54 -16.24 -25.63
C ARG A 504 5.11 -17.64 -25.15
N PRO A 505 5.42 -18.71 -25.89
CA PRO A 505 5.26 -20.07 -25.39
C PRO A 505 6.03 -20.26 -24.08
N LYS A 506 5.36 -20.89 -23.09
CA LYS A 506 6.00 -21.25 -21.83
C LYS A 506 6.92 -22.46 -22.00
N LEU A 507 8.06 -22.41 -21.33
CA LEU A 507 9.04 -23.47 -21.23
C LEU A 507 9.23 -23.88 -19.77
N THR A 508 9.80 -25.06 -19.55
CA THR A 508 10.22 -25.53 -18.22
C THR A 508 11.74 -25.65 -18.19
N SER A 509 12.39 -24.89 -17.32
CA SER A 509 13.85 -24.78 -17.24
C SER A 509 14.35 -25.04 -15.83
N TYR A 510 15.63 -25.37 -15.69
CA TYR A 510 16.34 -25.44 -14.41
C TYR A 510 17.81 -25.04 -14.63
N VAL A 511 18.41 -24.28 -13.70
CA VAL A 511 19.81 -23.84 -13.84
C VAL A 511 20.74 -24.88 -13.24
N GLN A 512 21.78 -25.27 -13.98
CA GLN A 512 22.84 -26.18 -13.54
C GLN A 512 24.16 -25.41 -13.42
N TYR A 513 24.75 -25.40 -12.23
CA TYR A 513 25.94 -24.61 -11.92
C TYR A 513 27.20 -25.47 -11.94
N PHE A 514 28.23 -25.02 -12.64
CA PHE A 514 29.52 -25.70 -12.82
C PHE A 514 30.68 -24.77 -12.49
N THR A 515 31.84 -25.29 -12.09
CA THR A 515 33.07 -24.49 -11.96
C THR A 515 33.89 -24.52 -13.26
N PRO A 516 34.85 -23.59 -13.48
CA PRO A 516 35.57 -23.47 -14.76
C PRO A 516 36.49 -24.67 -15.08
N ASP A 517 36.71 -25.55 -14.11
CA ASP A 517 37.46 -26.81 -14.20
C ASP A 517 36.57 -28.05 -14.44
N GLN A 518 35.25 -27.91 -14.50
CA GLN A 518 34.31 -29.00 -14.80
C GLN A 518 33.89 -29.03 -16.28
N ASN A 519 33.73 -30.23 -16.83
CA ASN A 519 33.14 -30.44 -18.15
C ASN A 519 31.64 -30.71 -18.04
N GLN A 520 30.83 -29.76 -18.52
CA GLN A 520 29.37 -29.76 -18.43
C GLN A 520 28.68 -30.99 -19.05
N ASP A 521 29.31 -31.65 -20.03
CA ASP A 521 28.75 -32.82 -20.71
C ASP A 521 28.83 -34.12 -19.90
N VAL A 522 29.69 -34.17 -18.87
CA VAL A 522 30.06 -35.43 -18.17
C VAL A 522 30.19 -35.32 -16.66
N ASP A 523 30.60 -34.17 -16.14
CA ASP A 523 30.71 -33.94 -14.70
C ASP A 523 29.36 -33.58 -14.10
N LYS A 524 29.20 -33.83 -12.80
CA LYS A 524 28.00 -33.39 -12.09
C LYS A 524 28.12 -31.90 -11.73
N PRO A 525 27.07 -31.09 -11.96
CA PRO A 525 27.07 -29.71 -11.50
C PRO A 525 27.20 -29.63 -9.98
N ILE A 526 27.83 -28.58 -9.47
CA ILE A 526 27.96 -28.32 -8.03
C ILE A 526 26.62 -27.96 -7.38
N TYR A 527 25.67 -27.42 -8.16
CA TYR A 527 24.30 -27.15 -7.73
C TYR A 527 23.33 -27.24 -8.92
N THR A 528 22.06 -27.53 -8.66
CA THR A 528 20.99 -27.47 -9.66
C THR A 528 19.73 -26.95 -8.99
N THR A 529 19.02 -26.02 -9.63
CA THR A 529 17.76 -25.49 -9.09
C THR A 529 16.63 -26.51 -9.22
N GLU A 530 15.57 -26.32 -8.42
CA GLU A 530 14.27 -26.86 -8.79
C GLU A 530 13.82 -26.31 -10.17
N PRO A 531 12.98 -27.04 -10.93
CA PRO A 531 12.42 -26.54 -12.18
C PRO A 531 11.48 -25.34 -11.99
N PHE A 532 11.51 -24.42 -12.95
CA PHE A 532 10.66 -23.21 -12.98
C PHE A 532 10.08 -22.98 -14.40
N GLU A 533 9.01 -22.19 -14.46
CA GLU A 533 8.48 -21.71 -15.75
C GLU A 533 9.35 -20.56 -16.30
N SER A 534 9.68 -20.64 -17.58
CA SER A 534 10.36 -19.61 -18.38
C SER A 534 9.59 -19.40 -19.69
N ASN A 535 10.09 -18.55 -20.59
CA ASN A 535 9.40 -18.20 -21.84
C ASN A 535 10.36 -18.33 -23.04
N GLU A 536 9.86 -18.84 -24.16
CA GLU A 536 10.63 -19.03 -25.40
C GLU A 536 11.14 -17.69 -25.97
N GLY A 537 12.47 -17.57 -26.06
CA GLY A 537 13.18 -16.37 -26.49
C GLY A 537 13.12 -15.19 -25.49
N GLY A 538 12.75 -15.45 -24.23
CA GLY A 538 12.93 -14.54 -23.10
C GLY A 538 14.18 -14.89 -22.29
N TYR A 539 14.59 -14.01 -21.38
CA TYR A 539 15.75 -14.18 -20.52
C TYR A 539 15.38 -14.74 -19.14
N VAL A 540 16.33 -15.45 -18.52
CA VAL A 540 16.30 -15.90 -17.12
C VAL A 540 17.48 -15.30 -16.38
N TYR A 541 17.20 -14.56 -15.31
CA TYR A 541 18.22 -13.97 -14.45
C TYR A 541 18.93 -15.05 -13.62
N ILE A 542 20.26 -15.06 -13.68
CA ILE A 542 21.12 -16.05 -13.04
C ILE A 542 21.51 -15.55 -11.65
N LYS A 543 21.09 -16.29 -10.62
CA LYS A 543 21.42 -15.97 -9.23
C LYS A 543 22.79 -16.51 -8.86
N SER A 544 23.54 -15.75 -8.06
CA SER A 544 24.74 -16.28 -7.40
C SER A 544 24.35 -17.36 -6.37
N ILE A 545 25.30 -18.24 -6.03
CA ILE A 545 25.11 -19.32 -5.06
C ILE A 545 26.20 -19.25 -3.99
N PRO A 546 25.97 -19.72 -2.74
CA PRO A 546 26.91 -19.48 -1.63
C PRO A 546 28.36 -19.91 -1.96
N GLY A 547 29.30 -18.97 -1.88
CA GLY A 547 30.71 -19.18 -2.22
C GLY A 547 31.07 -19.11 -3.72
N TYR A 548 30.13 -18.78 -4.62
CA TYR A 548 30.37 -18.64 -6.06
C TYR A 548 29.62 -17.45 -6.68
N PHE A 549 30.32 -16.68 -7.52
CA PHE A 549 29.75 -15.56 -8.27
C PHE A 549 29.52 -15.92 -9.75
N ALA A 550 28.49 -15.34 -10.37
CA ALA A 550 28.17 -15.54 -11.78
C ALA A 550 29.01 -14.61 -12.70
N PRO A 551 29.89 -15.14 -13.57
CA PRO A 551 30.69 -14.35 -14.49
C PRO A 551 29.91 -13.89 -15.73
N GLU A 552 30.26 -12.69 -16.21
CA GLU A 552 29.93 -12.06 -17.50
C GLU A 552 28.45 -11.88 -17.91
N GLN A 553 27.50 -12.71 -17.49
CA GLN A 553 26.09 -12.58 -17.87
C GLN A 553 25.14 -12.73 -16.67
N SER A 554 24.47 -11.63 -16.31
CA SER A 554 23.41 -11.58 -15.29
C SER A 554 22.15 -12.37 -15.69
N LYS A 555 21.98 -12.66 -16.99
CA LYS A 555 20.79 -13.30 -17.56
C LYS A 555 21.12 -14.09 -18.83
N VAL A 556 20.44 -15.22 -19.03
CA VAL A 556 20.64 -16.16 -20.15
C VAL A 556 19.35 -16.30 -20.96
N LEU A 557 19.47 -16.32 -22.29
CA LEU A 557 18.35 -16.53 -23.22
C LEU A 557 17.85 -17.99 -23.16
N VAL A 558 16.54 -18.20 -23.10
CA VAL A 558 15.94 -19.55 -23.11
C VAL A 558 15.32 -19.85 -24.47
N GLU A 559 15.97 -20.73 -25.24
CA GLU A 559 15.47 -21.18 -26.54
C GLU A 559 14.58 -22.44 -26.45
N GLU A 560 14.82 -23.33 -25.48
CA GLU A 560 14.03 -24.56 -25.29
C GLU A 560 13.89 -25.00 -23.81
N SER A 561 13.01 -25.97 -23.54
CA SER A 561 12.81 -26.52 -22.19
C SER A 561 13.92 -27.52 -21.83
N GLY A 562 14.71 -27.23 -20.81
CA GLY A 562 15.86 -28.06 -20.45
C GLY A 562 16.79 -27.44 -19.39
N PRO A 563 18.01 -27.99 -19.25
CA PRO A 563 19.05 -27.44 -18.39
C PRO A 563 19.62 -26.14 -18.96
N ILE A 564 19.73 -25.11 -18.12
CA ILE A 564 20.49 -23.89 -18.40
C ILE A 564 21.84 -24.04 -17.68
N ASN A 565 22.89 -24.36 -18.42
CA ASN A 565 24.21 -24.55 -17.84
C ASN A 565 24.92 -23.20 -17.63
N VAL A 566 25.42 -22.97 -16.41
CA VAL A 566 26.14 -21.76 -16.00
C VAL A 566 27.49 -22.16 -15.41
N VAL A 567 28.57 -21.56 -15.90
CA VAL A 567 29.88 -21.61 -15.23
C VAL A 567 29.93 -20.50 -14.19
N VAL A 568 30.29 -20.80 -12.94
CA VAL A 568 30.45 -19.83 -11.85
C VAL A 568 31.87 -19.81 -11.29
N GLN A 569 32.36 -18.62 -10.91
CA GLN A 569 33.69 -18.46 -10.33
C GLN A 569 33.63 -18.59 -8.81
N ARG A 570 34.55 -19.36 -8.22
CA ARG A 570 34.63 -19.56 -6.77
C ARG A 570 35.18 -18.31 -6.08
N ILE A 571 34.43 -17.78 -5.12
CA ILE A 571 34.86 -16.68 -4.25
C ILE A 571 35.57 -17.24 -3.01
N TYR A 572 36.51 -16.49 -2.46
CA TYR A 572 37.13 -16.81 -1.16
C TYR A 572 36.31 -16.21 -0.01
N PRO A 573 36.26 -16.84 1.17
CA PRO A 573 35.56 -16.27 2.32
C PRO A 573 36.40 -15.18 2.99
N TYR A 574 35.72 -14.26 3.67
CA TYR A 574 36.32 -13.24 4.51
C TYR A 574 36.84 -13.86 5.80
N ASN A 575 38.06 -13.49 6.18
CA ASN A 575 38.63 -13.79 7.50
C ASN A 575 38.62 -12.47 8.28
N LEU A 576 37.58 -12.23 9.07
CA LEU A 576 37.41 -10.99 9.83
C LEU A 576 38.03 -11.14 11.23
N LYS A 577 38.98 -10.26 11.57
CA LYS A 577 39.69 -10.23 12.84
C LYS A 577 39.03 -9.22 13.77
N ILE A 578 38.47 -9.72 14.87
CA ILE A 578 37.83 -8.95 15.94
C ILE A 578 38.79 -8.96 17.13
N ASN A 579 39.45 -7.84 17.38
CA ASN A 579 40.29 -7.64 18.55
C ASN A 579 39.39 -7.24 19.72
N ILE A 580 39.64 -7.79 20.91
CA ILE A 580 38.92 -7.44 22.13
C ILE A 580 39.94 -7.04 23.19
N SER A 581 39.73 -5.87 23.79
CA SER A 581 40.56 -5.31 24.84
C SER A 581 39.73 -4.88 26.06
N TYR A 582 40.36 -4.97 27.25
CA TYR A 582 39.74 -4.63 28.53
C TYR A 582 40.59 -3.60 29.29
N GLU A 583 39.98 -2.52 29.78
CA GLU A 583 40.69 -1.49 30.57
C GLU A 583 41.17 -2.06 31.92
N ASP A 584 40.27 -2.70 32.67
CA ASP A 584 40.58 -3.29 33.99
C ASP A 584 41.62 -4.41 33.94
N ASN A 585 41.72 -5.12 32.81
CA ASN A 585 42.40 -6.41 32.75
C ASN A 585 42.98 -6.74 31.37
N SER A 586 43.98 -5.96 30.94
CA SER A 586 44.71 -6.20 29.68
C SER A 586 45.30 -7.61 29.50
N SER A 587 45.44 -8.40 30.58
CA SER A 587 45.83 -9.82 30.50
C SER A 587 44.76 -10.75 29.92
N LYS A 588 43.54 -10.23 29.68
CA LYS A 588 42.38 -10.92 29.10
C LYS A 588 42.07 -10.52 27.67
N ASN A 589 42.81 -9.55 27.12
CA ASN A 589 42.70 -9.16 25.72
C ASN A 589 42.84 -10.39 24.83
N ASN A 590 41.96 -10.51 23.83
CA ASN A 590 41.92 -11.66 22.93
C ASN A 590 41.63 -11.22 21.49
N VAL A 591 41.68 -12.19 20.58
CA VAL A 591 41.34 -12.00 19.17
C VAL A 591 40.41 -13.14 18.77
N THR A 592 39.26 -12.80 18.20
CA THR A 592 38.31 -13.73 17.59
C THR A 592 38.37 -13.57 16.09
N ASN A 593 38.62 -14.65 15.35
CA ASN A 593 38.62 -14.65 13.89
C ASN A 593 37.30 -15.26 13.41
N ALA A 594 36.42 -14.45 12.84
CA ALA A 594 35.13 -14.89 12.30
C ALA A 594 35.21 -15.04 10.78
N VAL A 595 34.74 -16.18 10.25
CA VAL A 595 34.79 -16.46 8.80
C VAL A 595 33.42 -16.17 8.18
N PHE A 596 33.35 -15.19 7.29
CA PHE A 596 32.11 -14.81 6.60
C PHE A 596 32.17 -15.21 5.11
N PRO A 597 31.29 -16.10 4.61
CA PRO A 597 31.27 -16.47 3.20
C PRO A 597 30.85 -15.29 2.30
N ALA A 598 31.53 -15.13 1.18
CA ALA A 598 31.12 -14.18 0.15
C ALA A 598 29.89 -14.69 -0.64
N GLY A 599 29.08 -13.75 -1.15
CA GLY A 599 27.85 -14.07 -1.89
C GLY A 599 26.65 -14.45 -1.01
N ILE A 600 26.66 -14.06 0.27
CA ILE A 600 25.54 -14.20 1.22
C ILE A 600 24.65 -12.95 1.18
N THR A 601 23.34 -13.11 1.35
CA THR A 601 22.36 -12.00 1.42
C THR A 601 21.69 -11.83 2.80
N ASP A 602 21.94 -12.75 3.73
CA ASP A 602 21.42 -12.74 5.11
C ASP A 602 22.55 -13.14 6.06
N VAL A 603 23.07 -12.18 6.83
CA VAL A 603 24.19 -12.39 7.76
C VAL A 603 23.84 -13.38 8.89
N THR A 604 22.57 -13.46 9.27
CA THR A 604 22.09 -14.32 10.36
C THR A 604 22.02 -15.79 9.95
N SER A 605 21.87 -16.08 8.67
CA SER A 605 21.85 -17.45 8.11
C SER A 605 23.18 -18.21 8.26
N VAL A 606 24.29 -17.50 8.45
CA VAL A 606 25.65 -18.06 8.41
C VAL A 606 26.03 -18.68 9.76
N ALA A 607 25.64 -19.93 9.99
CA ALA A 607 25.82 -20.63 11.26
C ALA A 607 27.24 -20.56 11.83
N ASP A 608 28.29 -20.79 11.03
CA ASP A 608 29.68 -20.77 11.52
C ASP A 608 30.16 -19.37 11.91
N PHE A 609 29.77 -18.34 11.15
CA PHE A 609 30.04 -16.93 11.50
C PHE A 609 29.33 -16.56 12.80
N GLN A 610 28.04 -16.89 12.93
CA GLN A 610 27.27 -16.66 14.15
C GLN A 610 27.85 -17.44 15.35
N ASN A 611 28.42 -18.63 15.13
CA ASN A 611 29.11 -19.42 16.16
C ASN A 611 30.42 -18.79 16.64
N GLU A 612 31.15 -18.07 15.80
CA GLU A 612 32.30 -17.26 16.23
C GLU A 612 31.84 -15.98 16.95
N LEU A 613 30.81 -15.28 16.46
CA LEU A 613 30.24 -14.12 17.16
C LEU A 613 29.61 -14.47 18.52
N ASN A 614 29.13 -15.70 18.70
CA ASN A 614 28.66 -16.22 19.99
C ASN A 614 29.77 -16.38 21.05
N LYS A 615 31.05 -16.19 20.69
CA LYS A 615 32.20 -16.22 21.62
C LYS A 615 32.62 -14.84 22.11
N LEU A 616 32.04 -13.78 21.55
CA LEU A 616 32.24 -12.40 22.01
C LEU A 616 31.61 -12.22 23.42
N PRO A 617 32.00 -11.18 24.18
CA PRO A 617 31.40 -10.89 25.48
C PRO A 617 29.88 -10.71 25.42
N ASP A 618 29.20 -11.17 26.46
CA ASP A 618 27.73 -11.28 26.48
C ASP A 618 27.02 -9.92 26.33
N SER A 619 25.84 -9.98 25.70
CA SER A 619 24.83 -8.94 25.53
C SER A 619 24.50 -8.10 26.77
N LYS A 620 24.68 -8.65 27.98
CA LYS A 620 24.43 -7.98 29.26
C LYS A 620 25.67 -7.26 29.81
N ASN A 621 26.80 -7.25 29.09
CA ASN A 621 28.00 -6.54 29.53
C ASN A 621 27.89 -5.05 29.22
N ASP A 622 27.39 -4.30 30.20
CA ASP A 622 27.16 -2.85 30.19
C ASP A 622 28.41 -1.97 29.95
N SER A 623 29.59 -2.58 29.75
CA SER A 623 30.91 -1.95 29.66
C SER A 623 31.50 -1.83 28.25
N LEU A 624 30.77 -2.14 27.18
CA LEU A 624 31.26 -1.90 25.81
C LEU A 624 31.38 -0.39 25.56
N ASP A 625 32.60 0.15 25.49
CA ASP A 625 32.84 1.54 25.14
C ASP A 625 32.60 1.74 23.64
N LEU A 626 31.40 2.20 23.31
CA LEU A 626 30.95 2.50 21.94
C LEU A 626 31.81 3.57 21.25
N LYS A 627 32.52 4.42 22.00
CA LYS A 627 33.30 5.55 21.47
C LYS A 627 34.74 5.17 21.18
N ASN A 628 35.36 4.37 22.04
CA ASN A 628 36.71 3.86 21.79
C ASN A 628 36.70 2.61 20.90
N THR A 629 35.62 1.82 20.91
CA THR A 629 35.42 0.72 19.95
C THR A 629 35.26 1.26 18.53
N LYS A 630 35.99 0.64 17.60
CA LYS A 630 36.03 1.03 16.19
C LYS A 630 35.78 -0.15 15.26
N ILE A 631 35.26 0.16 14.09
CA ILE A 631 35.07 -0.75 12.97
C ILE A 631 35.78 -0.18 11.73
N ASP A 632 36.51 -1.03 11.00
CA ASP A 632 37.14 -0.68 9.73
C ASP A 632 36.23 -1.13 8.59
N LEU A 633 35.71 -0.17 7.83
CA LEU A 633 34.81 -0.40 6.69
C LEU A 633 35.57 -0.37 5.35
N GLY A 634 36.80 -0.90 5.36
CA GLY A 634 37.74 -0.96 4.22
C GLY A 634 37.28 -1.69 2.95
N PHE A 635 36.02 -2.10 2.87
CA PHE A 635 35.37 -2.62 1.67
C PHE A 635 34.34 -1.59 1.19
N GLY A 636 34.72 -0.74 0.24
CA GLY A 636 33.86 0.25 -0.41
C GLY A 636 33.96 1.68 0.14
N LEU A 637 34.00 1.89 1.46
CA LEU A 637 33.91 3.23 2.07
C LEU A 637 35.27 3.89 2.33
N ASN A 638 36.06 4.09 1.27
CA ASN A 638 37.31 4.89 1.27
C ASN A 638 38.32 4.57 2.39
N ASN A 639 38.34 3.32 2.88
CA ASN A 639 39.23 2.85 3.95
C ASN A 639 39.08 3.61 5.29
N GLN A 640 37.87 4.05 5.62
CA GLN A 640 37.59 4.75 6.88
C GLN A 640 37.42 3.79 8.07
N VAL A 641 38.11 4.12 9.17
CA VAL A 641 37.90 3.54 10.51
C VAL A 641 37.01 4.48 11.30
N ILE A 642 35.82 4.03 11.67
CA ILE A 642 34.77 4.86 12.30
C ILE A 642 34.51 4.33 13.72
N SER A 643 34.16 5.20 14.68
CA SER A 643 33.72 4.72 15.99
C SER A 643 32.31 4.16 15.91
N ILE A 644 32.01 3.15 16.73
CA ILE A 644 30.64 2.66 16.84
C ILE A 644 29.70 3.79 17.29
N SER A 645 30.15 4.72 18.14
CA SER A 645 29.33 5.83 18.62
C SER A 645 28.92 6.81 17.53
N ASP A 646 29.70 6.97 16.46
CA ASP A 646 29.33 7.85 15.34
C ASP A 646 28.24 7.17 14.48
N ILE A 647 28.46 5.90 14.09
CA ILE A 647 27.47 5.05 13.38
C ILE A 647 26.15 4.94 14.16
N ILE A 648 26.21 5.06 15.49
CA ILE A 648 25.04 4.97 16.37
C ILE A 648 24.23 6.26 16.46
N ASN A 649 24.88 7.42 16.32
CA ASN A 649 24.33 8.74 16.60
C ASN A 649 24.38 9.68 15.38
N ASP A 650 24.46 9.14 14.15
CA ASP A 650 24.18 9.95 12.98
C ASP A 650 22.71 10.42 13.04
N GLN A 651 22.51 11.73 12.94
CA GLN A 651 21.24 12.41 13.20
C GLN A 651 20.72 13.15 11.96
N ASP A 652 21.51 13.20 10.89
CA ASP A 652 21.20 13.95 9.66
C ASP A 652 20.69 13.04 8.51
N ASP A 653 20.69 11.71 8.69
CA ASP A 653 20.14 10.71 7.75
C ASP A 653 18.73 10.23 8.17
N GLU A 654 17.83 10.01 7.21
CA GLU A 654 16.44 9.60 7.52
C GLU A 654 16.29 8.10 7.88
N ASP A 655 17.23 7.25 7.43
CA ASP A 655 17.29 5.81 7.73
C ASP A 655 18.63 5.45 8.44
N PRO A 656 18.70 5.50 9.78
CA PRO A 656 19.95 5.29 10.50
C PRO A 656 20.43 3.82 10.45
N ILE A 657 21.71 3.63 10.09
CA ILE A 657 22.41 2.34 9.88
C ILE A 657 22.13 1.28 10.96
N ILE A 658 21.92 1.69 12.21
CA ILE A 658 21.54 0.80 13.32
C ILE A 658 20.44 1.49 14.14
N LEU A 659 19.35 0.79 14.47
CA LEU A 659 18.22 1.36 15.21
C LEU A 659 18.58 1.69 16.68
N PRO A 660 18.25 2.90 17.20
CA PRO A 660 18.67 3.38 18.53
C PRO A 660 18.16 2.58 19.75
N GLY A 661 17.33 1.55 19.57
CA GLY A 661 16.76 0.76 20.66
C GLY A 661 17.66 -0.33 21.24
N ASP A 662 18.43 -1.04 20.40
CA ASP A 662 18.99 -2.37 20.73
C ASP A 662 20.52 -2.38 20.94
N LYS A 663 21.10 -1.30 21.51
CA LYS A 663 22.54 -1.04 21.41
C LYS A 663 23.33 -1.12 22.73
N LYS A 664 23.79 -2.33 23.08
CA LYS A 664 25.00 -2.58 23.91
C LYS A 664 25.83 -3.81 23.50
N ASN A 665 25.32 -4.67 22.60
CA ASN A 665 25.98 -5.93 22.24
C ASN A 665 26.80 -5.79 20.95
N LEU A 666 28.11 -6.08 21.03
CA LEU A 666 29.01 -6.07 19.87
C LEU A 666 28.57 -7.05 18.76
N LYS A 667 27.99 -8.21 19.11
CA LYS A 667 27.45 -9.17 18.12
C LYS A 667 26.32 -8.56 17.29
N ALA A 668 25.40 -7.83 17.92
CA ALA A 668 24.28 -7.22 17.22
C ALA A 668 24.79 -6.17 16.23
N ILE A 669 25.65 -5.27 16.71
CA ILE A 669 26.26 -4.21 15.90
C ILE A 669 27.04 -4.78 14.70
N ILE A 670 27.77 -5.89 14.86
CA ILE A 670 28.45 -6.56 13.74
C ILE A 670 27.43 -7.14 12.73
N ASN A 671 26.35 -7.77 13.18
CA ASN A 671 25.32 -8.28 12.28
C ASN A 671 24.61 -7.15 11.52
N ASP A 672 24.22 -6.07 12.21
CA ASP A 672 23.47 -4.96 11.66
C ASP A 672 24.29 -4.20 10.60
N VAL A 673 25.56 -3.86 10.91
CA VAL A 673 26.47 -3.21 9.95
C VAL A 673 26.76 -4.10 8.74
N MET A 674 27.01 -5.40 8.96
CA MET A 674 27.23 -6.34 7.84
C MET A 674 25.98 -6.48 6.95
N GLN A 675 24.78 -6.47 7.52
CA GLN A 675 23.54 -6.56 6.75
C GLN A 675 23.29 -5.26 5.98
N TYR A 676 23.47 -4.09 6.61
CA TYR A 676 23.38 -2.80 5.95
C TYR A 676 24.34 -2.69 4.74
N MET A 677 25.56 -3.20 4.85
CA MET A 677 26.51 -3.25 3.72
C MET A 677 26.00 -4.11 2.56
N LEU A 678 25.37 -5.26 2.84
CA LEU A 678 24.78 -6.13 1.82
C LEU A 678 23.56 -5.50 1.15
N ASP A 679 22.66 -4.91 1.95
CA ASP A 679 21.41 -4.30 1.49
C ASP A 679 21.68 -3.08 0.60
N ASN A 680 22.75 -2.33 0.88
CA ASN A 680 23.26 -1.24 0.03
C ASN A 680 24.18 -1.71 -1.12
N GLY A 681 24.16 -2.99 -1.47
CA GLY A 681 24.84 -3.52 -2.66
C GLY A 681 26.37 -3.52 -2.61
N THR A 682 26.98 -3.49 -1.41
CA THR A 682 28.44 -3.57 -1.29
C THR A 682 28.92 -4.96 -1.70
N THR A 683 29.49 -5.09 -2.90
CA THR A 683 30.02 -6.37 -3.39
C THR A 683 31.19 -6.83 -2.51
N LEU A 684 30.92 -7.78 -1.62
CA LEU A 684 31.93 -8.44 -0.81
C LEU A 684 32.76 -9.43 -1.65
N GLU A 685 33.68 -8.89 -2.47
CA GLU A 685 34.76 -9.62 -3.15
C GLU A 685 35.85 -10.09 -2.17
N GLY A 686 35.73 -11.32 -1.68
CA GLY A 686 36.65 -11.88 -0.68
C GLY A 686 38.11 -11.97 -1.16
N LEU A 687 39.04 -11.50 -0.32
CA LEU A 687 40.47 -11.45 -0.64
C LEU A 687 41.05 -12.83 -0.96
N LYS A 688 41.93 -12.85 -1.97
CA LYS A 688 42.69 -14.03 -2.41
C LYS A 688 43.85 -14.40 -1.48
N ASP A 689 44.12 -13.58 -0.47
CA ASP A 689 45.15 -13.78 0.54
C ASP A 689 44.50 -14.21 1.87
N THR A 690 45.09 -15.18 2.56
CA THR A 690 44.47 -15.87 3.71
C THR A 690 44.68 -15.16 5.05
N ASN A 691 45.21 -13.93 5.03
CA ASN A 691 45.50 -13.15 6.22
C ASN A 691 44.21 -12.54 6.80
N PRO A 692 43.88 -12.75 8.09
CA PRO A 692 42.74 -12.10 8.73
C PRO A 692 42.86 -10.57 8.71
N ILE A 693 41.78 -9.91 8.30
CA ILE A 693 41.68 -8.46 8.12
C ILE A 693 41.17 -7.86 9.42
N ASP A 694 41.89 -6.88 9.97
CA ASP A 694 41.48 -6.14 11.16
C ASP A 694 40.18 -5.38 10.89
N PHE A 695 39.08 -5.93 11.40
CA PHE A 695 37.71 -5.50 11.10
C PHE A 695 37.10 -4.73 12.26
N VAL A 696 37.33 -5.18 13.50
CA VAL A 696 36.87 -4.52 14.73
C VAL A 696 38.00 -4.46 15.74
N ASP A 697 38.13 -3.31 16.40
CA ASP A 697 38.95 -3.13 17.60
C ASP A 697 38.03 -2.72 18.75
N ALA A 698 37.64 -3.69 19.58
CA ALA A 698 36.65 -3.54 20.64
C ALA A 698 37.28 -3.23 21.99
N TYR A 699 36.69 -2.25 22.67
CA TYR A 699 37.13 -1.76 23.97
C TYR A 699 36.02 -1.96 25.00
N TYR A 700 36.34 -2.67 26.08
CA TYR A 700 35.44 -2.90 27.21
C TYR A 700 36.05 -2.33 28.49
N ASP A 701 35.28 -1.61 29.30
CA ASP A 701 35.80 -1.06 30.56
C ASP A 701 36.19 -2.17 31.55
N ASN A 702 35.46 -3.30 31.55
CA ASN A 702 35.59 -4.37 32.54
C ASN A 702 35.51 -5.79 31.95
N TYR A 703 36.41 -6.68 32.39
CA TYR A 703 36.39 -8.10 32.04
C TYR A 703 35.41 -8.91 32.90
N VAL A 704 34.33 -9.39 32.27
CA VAL A 704 33.39 -10.35 32.89
C VAL A 704 33.76 -11.77 32.47
N ALA A 705 34.06 -12.63 33.44
CA ALA A 705 34.39 -14.03 33.19
C ALA A 705 33.13 -14.86 32.87
N SER A 706 33.11 -15.52 31.71
CA SER A 706 32.01 -16.42 31.30
C SER A 706 31.82 -17.58 32.29
N ALA A 707 30.57 -17.95 32.58
CA ALA A 707 30.25 -19.06 33.46
C ALA A 707 30.64 -20.41 32.82
N VAL A 708 31.75 -21.00 33.27
CA VAL A 708 32.26 -22.27 32.72
C VAL A 708 31.42 -23.47 33.21
N PRO A 709 30.82 -24.27 32.31
CA PRO A 709 30.13 -25.50 32.71
C PRO A 709 31.14 -26.52 33.25
N GLN A 710 30.92 -27.01 34.48
CA GLN A 710 31.78 -28.01 35.10
C GLN A 710 31.50 -29.42 34.52
N PRO A 711 32.54 -30.22 34.19
CA PRO A 711 32.37 -31.58 33.72
C PRO A 711 31.94 -32.52 34.86
N THR A 712 31.01 -33.43 34.59
CA THR A 712 30.45 -34.35 35.59
C THR A 712 31.39 -35.51 35.96
N PRO A 713 31.78 -35.67 37.23
CA PRO A 713 32.39 -36.91 37.72
C PRO A 713 31.32 -37.91 38.14
N ASN A 714 31.52 -39.20 37.83
CA ASN A 714 30.63 -40.28 38.27
C ASN A 714 30.50 -40.37 39.79
N HIS A 715 29.30 -40.71 40.27
CA HIS A 715 29.13 -41.34 41.58
C HIS A 715 28.30 -42.62 41.51
N SER A 716 28.91 -43.73 41.91
CA SER A 716 28.19 -44.95 42.28
C SER A 716 27.98 -44.96 43.81
N SER A 717 26.73 -45.18 44.23
CA SER A 717 26.27 -45.74 45.53
C SER A 717 27.13 -45.58 46.80
N GLY A 718 26.58 -44.93 47.84
CA GLY A 718 27.25 -44.85 49.17
C GLY A 718 26.38 -44.31 50.32
N SER A 719 25.32 -45.03 50.70
CA SER A 719 24.35 -44.67 51.77
C SER A 719 24.96 -44.21 53.12
N SER A 720 24.47 -43.12 53.71
CA SER A 720 23.69 -43.15 54.98
C SER A 720 23.33 -41.75 55.56
N SER A 721 22.35 -41.75 56.46
CA SER A 721 21.83 -40.67 57.35
C SER A 721 22.85 -39.58 57.79
N SER A 722 22.47 -38.31 57.98
CA SER A 722 21.27 -37.82 58.71
C SER A 722 20.91 -36.34 58.41
N SER A 723 19.72 -35.92 58.84
CA SER A 723 19.25 -34.52 58.86
C SER A 723 19.84 -33.72 60.05
N THR A 724 19.77 -32.39 60.19
CA THR A 724 18.92 -31.32 59.60
C THR A 724 19.67 -29.97 59.46
N ASN A 725 19.45 -29.19 58.39
CA ASN A 725 18.82 -27.84 58.47
C ASN A 725 18.90 -27.03 57.14
N THR A 726 17.72 -26.83 56.53
CA THR A 726 17.28 -25.65 55.76
C THR A 726 18.22 -24.98 54.75
N THR A 727 18.17 -25.45 53.51
CA THR A 727 18.32 -24.61 52.29
C THR A 727 17.08 -23.71 52.10
N PRO A 728 17.24 -22.53 51.47
CA PRO A 728 16.29 -22.01 50.50
C PRO A 728 16.60 -22.64 49.12
N GLU A 729 15.58 -23.08 48.39
CA GLU A 729 15.77 -23.68 47.06
C GLU A 729 16.03 -22.60 46.00
N THR A 730 17.17 -22.66 45.31
CA THR A 730 17.39 -21.92 44.06
C THR A 730 16.67 -22.64 42.92
N THR A 731 15.54 -22.10 42.49
CA THR A 731 14.78 -22.66 41.37
C THR A 731 15.48 -22.38 40.03
N THR A 732 15.54 -23.40 39.17
CA THR A 732 16.24 -23.34 37.88
C THR A 732 15.28 -22.91 36.77
N ASN A 733 15.26 -21.61 36.46
CA ASN A 733 14.43 -21.05 35.39
C ASN A 733 14.83 -21.70 34.05
N THR A 734 13.88 -22.38 33.41
CA THR A 734 14.10 -22.97 32.08
C THR A 734 13.38 -22.12 31.06
N ILE A 735 14.16 -21.33 30.32
CA ILE A 735 13.68 -20.53 29.18
C ILE A 735 13.73 -21.40 27.92
N LYS A 736 12.73 -21.24 27.04
CA LYS A 736 12.56 -21.99 25.80
C LYS A 736 12.03 -21.08 24.70
N ASP A 737 12.73 -21.04 23.57
CA ASP A 737 12.30 -20.35 22.36
C ASP A 737 10.94 -20.89 21.88
N ILE A 738 10.05 -19.98 21.49
CA ILE A 738 8.73 -20.26 20.93
C ILE A 738 8.43 -19.27 19.79
N LYS A 739 7.40 -19.54 19.00
CA LYS A 739 6.88 -18.58 18.01
C LYS A 739 5.35 -18.61 18.06
N GLN A 740 4.76 -17.74 18.87
CA GLN A 740 3.30 -17.70 19.08
C GLN A 740 2.79 -16.26 19.26
N THR A 741 1.47 -16.09 19.26
CA THR A 741 0.81 -14.87 19.73
C THR A 741 -0.13 -15.18 20.88
N SER A 742 -0.18 -14.33 21.91
CA SER A 742 -1.16 -14.41 23.00
C SER A 742 -1.85 -13.07 23.24
N ALA A 743 -3.01 -13.10 23.89
CA ALA A 743 -3.78 -11.91 24.22
C ALA A 743 -4.35 -11.96 25.63
N THR A 744 -4.50 -10.81 26.27
CA THR A 744 -5.13 -10.69 27.60
C THR A 744 -6.64 -10.85 27.52
N PHE A 745 -7.26 -11.30 28.60
CA PHE A 745 -8.71 -11.49 28.64
C PHE A 745 -9.47 -10.15 28.68
N GLY A 746 -10.27 -9.86 27.65
CA GLY A 746 -11.11 -8.66 27.58
C GLY A 746 -12.25 -8.58 28.62
N ASP A 747 -12.48 -9.65 29.40
CA ASP A 747 -13.45 -9.68 30.51
C ASP A 747 -12.79 -9.51 31.90
N ARG A 748 -11.50 -9.13 31.95
CA ARG A 748 -10.70 -9.01 33.17
C ARG A 748 -10.02 -7.64 33.30
N PRO A 749 -9.57 -7.26 34.51
CA PRO A 749 -8.69 -6.11 34.70
C PRO A 749 -7.35 -6.30 33.96
N LYS A 750 -6.60 -5.20 33.83
CA LYS A 750 -5.22 -5.17 33.31
C LYS A 750 -4.33 -6.23 33.98
N VAL A 751 -3.50 -6.91 33.18
CA VAL A 751 -2.71 -8.07 33.60
C VAL A 751 -1.34 -7.64 34.13
N GLN A 752 -0.87 -8.25 35.22
CA GLN A 752 0.41 -7.93 35.85
C GLN A 752 1.61 -8.46 35.03
N VAL A 753 2.68 -7.66 34.93
CA VAL A 753 3.95 -8.06 34.33
C VAL A 753 5.00 -8.37 35.40
N TYR A 754 5.84 -9.37 35.13
CA TYR A 754 6.86 -9.92 36.02
C TYR A 754 8.25 -9.82 35.40
N GLY A 755 9.29 -9.76 36.23
CA GLY A 755 10.68 -9.88 35.81
C GLY A 755 11.08 -11.32 35.47
N THR A 756 12.25 -11.51 34.86
CA THR A 756 12.85 -12.84 34.60
C THR A 756 13.17 -13.60 35.90
N ASP A 757 13.22 -12.91 37.04
CA ASP A 757 13.33 -13.45 38.40
C ASP A 757 11.96 -13.81 39.03
N GLY A 758 10.86 -13.57 38.32
CA GLY A 758 9.49 -13.74 38.80
C GLY A 758 8.99 -12.66 39.76
N GLN A 759 9.76 -11.60 40.02
CA GLN A 759 9.30 -10.51 40.86
C GLN A 759 8.27 -9.64 40.11
N VAL A 760 7.33 -9.08 40.86
CA VAL A 760 6.31 -8.18 40.31
C VAL A 760 6.97 -6.87 39.88
N ILE A 761 6.84 -6.49 38.60
CA ILE A 761 7.28 -5.16 38.14
C ILE A 761 6.19 -4.15 38.53
N PRO A 762 6.44 -3.25 39.51
CA PRO A 762 5.41 -2.37 40.03
C PRO A 762 4.91 -1.41 38.95
N ASN A 763 3.60 -1.18 38.95
CA ASN A 763 2.89 -0.28 38.03
C ASN A 763 2.91 -0.66 36.53
N VAL A 764 3.63 -1.70 36.11
CA VAL A 764 3.64 -2.18 34.71
C VAL A 764 2.57 -3.26 34.51
N PHE A 765 1.67 -3.01 33.57
CA PHE A 765 0.54 -3.90 33.26
C PHE A 765 0.27 -3.96 31.75
N LEU A 766 -0.32 -5.06 31.29
CA LEU A 766 -0.87 -5.19 29.94
C LEU A 766 -2.37 -4.85 29.96
N SER A 767 -2.85 -4.04 29.01
CA SER A 767 -4.27 -3.68 28.90
C SER A 767 -5.16 -4.89 28.59
N PRO A 768 -6.46 -4.91 28.96
CA PRO A 768 -7.41 -5.94 28.53
C PRO A 768 -7.61 -5.99 27.00
N ASP A 769 -7.87 -7.19 26.46
CA ASP A 769 -7.94 -7.51 25.01
C ASP A 769 -6.73 -7.03 24.17
N SER A 770 -5.58 -6.80 24.81
CA SER A 770 -4.32 -6.47 24.11
C SER A 770 -3.62 -7.72 23.60
N ALA A 771 -2.96 -7.60 22.45
CA ALA A 771 -2.33 -8.69 21.72
C ALA A 771 -0.80 -8.56 21.73
N TRP A 772 -0.11 -9.68 21.88
CA TRP A 772 1.34 -9.75 22.07
C TRP A 772 1.93 -10.91 21.26
N TYR A 773 3.06 -10.67 20.61
CA TYR A 773 3.92 -11.74 20.12
C TYR A 773 4.74 -12.29 21.30
N ASN A 774 4.99 -13.60 21.31
CA ASN A 774 5.90 -14.22 22.26
C ASN A 774 6.94 -15.05 21.51
N ASP A 775 8.20 -14.73 21.79
CA ASP A 775 9.42 -15.35 21.28
C ASP A 775 10.05 -16.33 22.29
N GLU A 776 9.77 -16.16 23.58
CA GLU A 776 10.21 -17.08 24.65
C GLU A 776 9.07 -17.45 25.61
N SER A 777 9.18 -18.67 26.16
CA SER A 777 8.48 -19.11 27.37
C SER A 777 9.47 -19.40 28.49
N MET A 778 9.05 -19.19 29.74
CA MET A 778 9.81 -19.51 30.93
C MET A 778 8.97 -20.40 31.86
N GLU A 779 9.54 -21.49 32.34
CA GLU A 779 9.02 -22.24 33.49
C GLU A 779 9.69 -21.75 34.77
N LEU A 780 8.88 -21.22 35.70
CA LEU A 780 9.32 -20.67 36.98
C LEU A 780 8.33 -21.05 38.08
N ASN A 781 8.84 -21.67 39.16
CA ASN A 781 8.06 -22.09 40.33
C ASN A 781 6.82 -22.95 40.01
N GLY A 782 6.88 -23.73 38.92
CA GLY A 782 5.78 -24.58 38.44
C GLY A 782 4.70 -23.85 37.63
N ALA A 783 4.88 -22.55 37.32
CA ALA A 783 4.02 -21.79 36.42
C ALA A 783 4.78 -21.46 35.11
N THR A 784 4.04 -21.49 34.00
CA THR A 784 4.53 -21.02 32.70
C THR A 784 4.31 -19.52 32.58
N TYR A 785 5.29 -18.83 32.02
CA TYR A 785 5.25 -17.42 31.63
C TYR A 785 5.61 -17.28 30.15
N TYR A 786 5.11 -16.23 29.51
CA TYR A 786 5.48 -15.86 28.14
C TYR A 786 6.14 -14.48 28.12
N ARG A 787 7.18 -14.31 27.29
CA ARG A 787 7.84 -13.02 27.13
C ARG A 787 6.96 -12.07 26.32
N VAL A 788 6.88 -10.82 26.77
CA VAL A 788 6.12 -9.73 26.10
C VAL A 788 6.98 -8.50 25.81
N ALA A 789 8.16 -8.41 26.42
CA ALA A 789 9.28 -7.54 26.05
C ALA A 789 10.54 -8.01 26.80
N THR A 790 11.71 -7.41 26.55
CA THR A 790 12.98 -7.75 27.22
C THR A 790 12.84 -7.76 28.75
N ASP A 791 13.23 -8.87 29.36
CA ASP A 791 13.09 -9.21 30.79
C ASP A 791 11.67 -8.99 31.39
N LYS A 792 10.62 -8.94 30.55
CA LYS A 792 9.21 -8.69 30.92
C LYS A 792 8.32 -9.86 30.50
N TRP A 793 7.70 -10.47 31.50
CA TRP A 793 6.98 -11.73 31.38
C TRP A 793 5.53 -11.60 31.87
N VAL A 794 4.61 -12.30 31.19
CA VAL A 794 3.21 -12.45 31.62
C VAL A 794 2.95 -13.89 32.05
N ASN A 795 2.15 -14.11 33.09
CA ASN A 795 1.77 -15.47 33.49
C ASN A 795 0.83 -16.07 32.43
N ALA A 796 1.09 -17.31 32.01
CA ALA A 796 0.33 -17.98 30.96
C ALA A 796 -1.16 -18.20 31.32
N ASN A 797 -1.53 -18.10 32.61
CA ASN A 797 -2.93 -18.22 33.06
C ASN A 797 -3.73 -16.91 32.95
N ASP A 798 -3.08 -15.78 32.69
CA ASP A 798 -3.72 -14.45 32.56
C ASP A 798 -3.84 -13.98 31.09
N VAL A 799 -3.39 -14.81 30.15
CA VAL A 799 -3.54 -14.63 28.70
C VAL A 799 -4.10 -15.91 28.04
N TYR A 800 -4.49 -15.83 26.78
CA TYR A 800 -4.79 -16.99 25.92
C TYR A 800 -3.94 -16.94 24.65
N VAL A 801 -3.43 -18.09 24.21
CA VAL A 801 -2.67 -18.23 22.95
C VAL A 801 -3.66 -18.29 21.78
N TYR A 802 -3.37 -17.56 20.71
CA TYR A 802 -4.22 -17.48 19.52
C TYR A 802 -3.38 -17.48 18.23
N VAL A 803 -4.04 -17.72 17.09
CA VAL A 803 -3.47 -17.56 15.74
C VAL A 803 -4.29 -16.51 14.98
N ALA A 804 -3.63 -15.48 14.44
CA ALA A 804 -4.28 -14.47 13.60
C ALA A 804 -4.82 -15.11 12.31
N ASN A 805 -6.08 -14.85 11.96
CA ASN A 805 -6.78 -15.51 10.86
C ASN A 805 -8.01 -14.71 10.40
N ASN A 806 -7.79 -13.71 9.54
CA ASN A 806 -8.86 -12.91 8.95
C ASN A 806 -9.74 -13.78 8.04
N SER A 807 -10.96 -14.07 8.49
CA SER A 807 -11.84 -15.08 7.92
C SER A 807 -13.32 -14.70 8.07
N TYR A 808 -14.17 -15.14 7.14
CA TYR A 808 -15.62 -15.10 7.33
C TYR A 808 -16.12 -16.48 7.71
N VAL A 809 -16.87 -16.55 8.82
CA VAL A 809 -17.45 -17.79 9.33
C VAL A 809 -18.97 -17.69 9.35
N ARG A 810 -19.64 -18.79 9.00
CA ARG A 810 -21.10 -18.88 8.98
C ARG A 810 -21.58 -19.99 9.88
N VAL A 811 -22.54 -19.69 10.76
CA VAL A 811 -23.23 -20.70 11.58
C VAL A 811 -23.98 -21.66 10.68
N TYR A 812 -23.87 -22.97 10.91
CA TYR A 812 -24.66 -23.94 10.16
C TYR A 812 -26.17 -23.67 10.32
N LYS A 813 -26.97 -24.09 9.34
CA LYS A 813 -28.41 -23.88 9.27
C LYS A 813 -29.19 -24.73 10.27
N ASP A 814 -28.60 -25.82 10.76
CA ASP A 814 -29.23 -26.80 11.64
C ASP A 814 -28.83 -26.66 13.13
N ASN A 815 -27.99 -25.69 13.49
CA ASN A 815 -27.57 -25.43 14.86
C ASN A 815 -27.52 -23.93 15.22
N PHE A 816 -27.35 -23.64 16.50
CA PHE A 816 -26.92 -22.33 16.98
C PHE A 816 -25.40 -22.35 17.17
N GLY A 817 -24.75 -21.21 16.97
CA GLY A 817 -23.33 -21.06 17.30
C GLY A 817 -23.20 -20.72 18.78
N HIS A 818 -22.73 -21.67 19.59
CA HIS A 818 -22.58 -21.45 21.02
C HIS A 818 -21.32 -20.63 21.30
N LEU A 819 -21.48 -19.55 22.05
CA LEU A 819 -20.37 -18.66 22.41
C LEU A 819 -19.78 -19.03 23.78
N VAL A 820 -18.46 -19.05 23.84
CA VAL A 820 -17.68 -19.09 25.07
C VAL A 820 -16.68 -17.93 25.09
N ASN A 821 -16.24 -17.49 26.28
CA ASN A 821 -15.02 -16.69 26.39
C ASN A 821 -13.77 -17.58 26.22
N ALA A 822 -12.58 -16.98 26.12
CA ALA A 822 -11.32 -17.73 26.01
C ALA A 822 -11.02 -18.64 27.21
N ARG A 823 -11.79 -18.52 28.31
CA ARG A 823 -11.70 -19.35 29.54
C ARG A 823 -12.75 -20.47 29.57
N ASN A 824 -13.40 -20.76 28.43
CA ASN A 824 -14.44 -21.78 28.24
C ASN A 824 -15.75 -21.54 29.04
N GLU A 825 -16.00 -20.32 29.52
CA GLU A 825 -17.26 -19.95 30.19
C GLU A 825 -18.28 -19.55 29.13
N LYS A 826 -19.51 -20.06 29.22
CA LYS A 826 -20.56 -19.81 28.22
C LYS A 826 -21.07 -18.36 28.30
N SER A 827 -21.20 -17.69 27.15
CA SER A 827 -21.79 -16.35 27.06
C SER A 827 -23.31 -16.36 27.35
N SER A 828 -23.85 -15.19 27.64
CA SER A 828 -25.29 -14.95 27.82
C SER A 828 -26.08 -14.94 26.50
N ARG A 829 -25.39 -14.97 25.35
CA ARG A 829 -25.96 -14.97 24.00
C ARG A 829 -25.39 -16.08 23.13
N GLU A 830 -26.10 -16.41 22.06
CA GLU A 830 -25.72 -17.40 21.05
C GLU A 830 -25.89 -16.79 19.64
N LEU A 831 -25.20 -17.35 18.65
CA LEU A 831 -25.34 -16.95 17.26
C LEU A 831 -26.50 -17.71 16.61
N LEU A 832 -27.38 -17.00 15.91
CA LEU A 832 -28.53 -17.63 15.24
C LEU A 832 -28.07 -18.54 14.08
N PRO A 833 -28.81 -19.63 13.77
CA PRO A 833 -28.52 -20.49 12.64
C PRO A 833 -28.41 -19.69 11.35
N ALA A 834 -27.52 -20.11 10.43
CA ALA A 834 -27.39 -19.51 9.11
C ALA A 834 -27.06 -17.98 9.12
N THR A 835 -26.35 -17.48 10.14
CA THR A 835 -25.83 -16.10 10.21
C THR A 835 -24.33 -16.01 9.86
N ASP A 836 -23.96 -14.88 9.25
CA ASP A 836 -22.61 -14.57 8.76
C ASP A 836 -21.85 -13.68 9.76
N TRP A 837 -20.60 -14.03 10.08
CA TRP A 837 -19.73 -13.33 11.03
C TRP A 837 -18.32 -13.16 10.46
N TYR A 838 -17.64 -12.10 10.88
CA TYR A 838 -16.21 -11.89 10.66
C TYR A 838 -15.41 -12.40 11.86
N SER A 839 -14.22 -12.93 11.61
CA SER A 839 -13.26 -13.39 12.61
C SER A 839 -11.87 -12.88 12.26
N ASP A 840 -11.18 -12.28 13.24
CA ASP A 840 -9.80 -11.81 13.10
C ASP A 840 -8.75 -12.85 13.58
N ARG A 841 -9.17 -13.81 14.40
CA ARG A 841 -8.30 -14.84 14.99
C ARG A 841 -9.07 -16.09 15.41
N TYR A 842 -8.35 -17.21 15.51
CA TYR A 842 -8.83 -18.40 16.22
C TYR A 842 -7.93 -18.74 17.40
N THR A 843 -8.49 -19.50 18.34
CA THR A 843 -7.82 -20.00 19.55
C THR A 843 -8.17 -21.47 19.75
N GLU A 844 -7.35 -22.22 20.47
CA GLU A 844 -7.74 -23.55 20.94
C GLU A 844 -8.21 -23.49 22.39
N ILE A 845 -9.39 -24.04 22.65
CA ILE A 845 -9.98 -24.13 24.00
C ILE A 845 -10.30 -25.59 24.25
N ASN A 846 -9.61 -26.22 25.21
CA ASN A 846 -9.69 -27.66 25.50
C ASN A 846 -9.47 -28.55 24.24
N GLY A 847 -8.41 -28.25 23.47
CA GLY A 847 -8.01 -29.02 22.28
C GLY A 847 -9.00 -28.97 21.11
N LYS A 848 -9.72 -27.84 20.96
CA LYS A 848 -10.72 -27.60 19.91
C LYS A 848 -10.56 -26.16 19.40
N LYS A 849 -10.55 -25.96 18.08
CA LYS A 849 -10.53 -24.63 17.44
C LYS A 849 -11.84 -23.86 17.70
N TYR A 850 -11.73 -22.58 18.05
CA TYR A 850 -12.83 -21.61 18.11
C TYR A 850 -12.42 -20.30 17.42
N TYR A 851 -13.34 -19.66 16.70
CA TYR A 851 -13.14 -18.38 16.01
C TYR A 851 -13.66 -17.21 16.85
N ARG A 852 -12.93 -16.10 16.91
CA ARG A 852 -13.37 -14.89 17.62
C ARG A 852 -14.42 -14.16 16.80
N VAL A 853 -15.55 -13.79 17.40
CA VAL A 853 -16.66 -13.08 16.72
C VAL A 853 -17.10 -11.80 17.44
N ALA A 854 -16.57 -11.55 18.64
CA ALA A 854 -16.54 -10.26 19.33
C ALA A 854 -15.40 -10.26 20.37
N THR A 855 -15.15 -9.12 21.03
CA THR A 855 -14.20 -9.02 22.16
C THR A 855 -14.45 -10.12 23.18
N ASN A 856 -13.48 -11.03 23.32
CA ASN A 856 -13.53 -12.21 24.18
C ASN A 856 -14.79 -13.09 24.04
N GLU A 857 -15.40 -13.17 22.85
CA GLU A 857 -16.47 -14.14 22.53
C GLU A 857 -16.09 -14.97 21.30
N PHE A 858 -16.13 -16.28 21.46
CA PHE A 858 -15.62 -17.26 20.50
C PHE A 858 -16.66 -18.34 20.18
N VAL A 859 -16.83 -18.67 18.90
CA VAL A 859 -17.72 -19.73 18.41
C VAL A 859 -16.93 -20.96 17.97
N ARG A 860 -17.43 -22.16 18.27
CA ARG A 860 -16.70 -23.41 18.02
C ARG A 860 -16.59 -23.72 16.53
N ALA A 861 -15.41 -24.15 16.06
CA ALA A 861 -15.17 -24.45 14.65
C ALA A 861 -15.99 -25.62 14.07
N SER A 862 -16.58 -26.46 14.92
CA SER A 862 -17.53 -27.51 14.48
C SER A 862 -18.97 -27.03 14.36
N GLU A 863 -19.26 -25.77 14.70
CA GLU A 863 -20.59 -25.16 14.66
C GLU A 863 -20.73 -24.08 13.58
N VAL A 864 -19.62 -23.73 12.95
CA VAL A 864 -19.53 -22.81 11.81
C VAL A 864 -18.74 -23.45 10.67
N TYR A 865 -18.75 -22.83 9.50
CA TYR A 865 -17.80 -23.09 8.42
C TYR A 865 -17.18 -21.80 7.88
N GLU A 866 -15.93 -21.87 7.43
CA GLU A 866 -15.26 -20.76 6.74
C GLU A 866 -15.79 -20.63 5.29
N TYR A 867 -15.99 -19.41 4.80
CA TYR A 867 -16.38 -19.14 3.42
C TYR A 867 -15.73 -17.86 2.88
N ALA A 868 -15.67 -17.74 1.55
CA ALA A 868 -15.27 -16.52 0.87
C ALA A 868 -16.41 -15.99 -0.01
N TYR A 869 -16.65 -14.67 0.01
CA TYR A 869 -17.62 -14.04 -0.89
C TYR A 869 -17.18 -14.21 -2.35
N SER A 870 -18.11 -14.62 -3.22
CA SER A 870 -17.81 -14.90 -4.61
C SER A 870 -19.11 -14.87 -5.41
N ASN A 871 -19.21 -14.00 -6.42
CA ASN A 871 -20.45 -13.81 -7.18
C ASN A 871 -20.40 -14.27 -8.66
N PRO A 872 -19.60 -15.28 -9.08
CA PRO A 872 -19.69 -15.77 -10.46
C PRO A 872 -21.05 -16.38 -10.77
N VAL A 873 -21.36 -16.41 -12.07
CA VAL A 873 -22.31 -17.37 -12.62
C VAL A 873 -21.54 -18.67 -12.86
N VAL A 874 -22.12 -19.82 -12.51
CA VAL A 874 -21.52 -21.14 -12.78
C VAL A 874 -22.45 -21.97 -13.65
N THR A 875 -21.92 -22.60 -14.69
CA THR A 875 -22.68 -23.38 -15.68
C THR A 875 -22.35 -24.86 -15.57
N THR A 876 -23.37 -25.71 -15.48
CA THR A 876 -23.21 -27.16 -15.23
C THR A 876 -22.67 -27.92 -16.44
N LYS A 877 -21.51 -28.56 -16.30
CA LYS A 877 -20.89 -29.42 -17.35
C LYS A 877 -21.72 -30.65 -17.67
N GLN A 878 -22.41 -31.17 -16.65
CA GLN A 878 -23.17 -32.42 -16.69
C GLN A 878 -24.40 -32.31 -15.78
N VAL A 879 -25.05 -33.44 -15.47
CA VAL A 879 -26.15 -33.48 -14.48
C VAL A 879 -25.55 -33.40 -13.06
N THR A 880 -25.14 -32.19 -12.70
CA THR A 880 -24.37 -31.87 -11.49
C THR A 880 -25.15 -32.20 -10.21
N SER A 881 -24.49 -32.90 -9.30
CA SER A 881 -25.01 -33.18 -7.96
C SER A 881 -25.04 -31.91 -7.11
N LEU A 882 -26.10 -31.72 -6.31
CA LEU A 882 -26.11 -30.71 -5.25
C LEU A 882 -25.60 -31.30 -3.93
N TYR A 883 -24.95 -30.44 -3.15
CA TYR A 883 -24.47 -30.73 -1.81
C TYR A 883 -25.02 -29.71 -0.81
N ASP A 884 -25.10 -30.08 0.47
CA ASP A 884 -25.31 -29.11 1.54
C ASP A 884 -24.00 -28.44 2.00
N GLU A 885 -24.10 -27.47 2.90
CA GLU A 885 -23.00 -26.72 3.53
C GLU A 885 -22.03 -27.61 4.35
N LYS A 886 -22.34 -28.89 4.56
CA LYS A 886 -21.50 -29.90 5.24
C LYS A 886 -20.98 -30.97 4.25
N GLY A 887 -21.24 -30.80 2.96
CA GLY A 887 -20.81 -31.74 1.91
C GLY A 887 -21.69 -32.98 1.74
N ASN A 888 -22.84 -33.06 2.42
CA ASN A 888 -23.77 -34.18 2.21
C ASN A 888 -24.46 -34.07 0.85
N LEU A 889 -24.54 -35.19 0.13
CA LEU A 889 -25.22 -35.26 -1.17
C LEU A 889 -26.73 -35.05 -1.01
N LEU A 890 -27.28 -34.08 -1.73
CA LEU A 890 -28.72 -33.82 -1.79
C LEU A 890 -29.39 -34.65 -2.89
N SER A 891 -30.69 -34.97 -2.70
CA SER A 891 -31.48 -35.75 -3.65
C SER A 891 -31.75 -35.04 -4.98
N ASN A 892 -31.65 -33.71 -4.99
CA ASN A 892 -31.90 -32.87 -6.16
C ASN A 892 -30.60 -32.68 -6.94
N LYS A 893 -30.70 -32.67 -8.28
CA LYS A 893 -29.58 -32.39 -9.19
C LYS A 893 -29.90 -31.22 -10.10
N LEU A 894 -28.86 -30.56 -10.59
CA LEU A 894 -28.99 -29.52 -11.59
C LEU A 894 -28.88 -30.15 -12.99
N PRO A 895 -29.77 -29.81 -13.94
CA PRO A 895 -29.64 -30.24 -15.33
C PRO A 895 -28.40 -29.62 -16.00
N THR A 896 -27.83 -30.34 -16.96
CA THR A 896 -26.68 -29.93 -17.78
C THR A 896 -26.93 -28.63 -18.54
N GLY A 897 -25.88 -27.83 -18.72
CA GLY A 897 -25.90 -26.61 -19.54
C GLY A 897 -26.82 -25.52 -18.98
N LYS A 898 -26.99 -25.47 -17.64
CA LYS A 898 -27.73 -24.41 -16.95
C LYS A 898 -26.84 -23.63 -16.02
N SER A 899 -27.08 -22.33 -16.00
CA SER A 899 -26.24 -21.33 -15.34
C SER A 899 -26.90 -20.82 -14.07
N TYR A 900 -26.16 -20.80 -12.97
CA TYR A 900 -26.64 -20.49 -11.64
C TYR A 900 -25.81 -19.33 -11.06
N LYS A 901 -26.47 -18.34 -10.45
CA LYS A 901 -25.77 -17.28 -9.72
C LYS A 901 -25.28 -17.81 -8.38
N THR A 902 -24.07 -17.41 -7.99
CA THR A 902 -23.50 -17.74 -6.68
C THR A 902 -23.33 -16.48 -5.82
N ASP A 903 -23.17 -16.63 -4.51
CA ASP A 903 -22.82 -15.52 -3.60
C ASP A 903 -21.58 -15.78 -2.71
N ARG A 904 -21.10 -17.03 -2.68
CA ARG A 904 -19.91 -17.47 -1.94
C ARG A 904 -19.42 -18.84 -2.41
N PHE A 905 -18.17 -19.16 -2.08
CA PHE A 905 -17.68 -20.53 -2.04
C PHE A 905 -17.17 -20.89 -0.63
N GLN A 906 -17.07 -22.19 -0.37
CA GLN A 906 -16.37 -22.77 0.77
C GLN A 906 -15.44 -23.89 0.28
N MET A 907 -14.47 -24.28 1.09
CA MET A 907 -13.65 -25.47 0.85
C MET A 907 -14.05 -26.59 1.81
N LEU A 908 -14.21 -27.81 1.30
CA LEU A 908 -14.43 -29.03 2.07
C LEU A 908 -13.50 -30.11 1.53
N ASP A 909 -12.71 -30.73 2.40
CA ASP A 909 -11.73 -31.78 2.07
C ASP A 909 -10.81 -31.44 0.88
N GLY A 910 -10.37 -30.16 0.82
CA GLY A 910 -9.52 -29.63 -0.25
C GLY A 910 -10.25 -29.26 -1.56
N LEU A 911 -11.54 -29.58 -1.69
CA LEU A 911 -12.37 -29.27 -2.86
C LEU A 911 -13.18 -27.99 -2.67
N THR A 912 -13.29 -27.17 -3.73
CA THR A 912 -14.07 -25.93 -3.73
C THR A 912 -15.54 -26.18 -4.08
N TYR A 913 -16.45 -25.63 -3.27
CA TYR A 913 -17.90 -25.73 -3.43
C TYR A 913 -18.54 -24.34 -3.55
N TYR A 914 -19.21 -24.05 -4.67
CA TYR A 914 -19.92 -22.80 -4.93
C TYR A 914 -21.38 -22.88 -4.48
N ARG A 915 -21.85 -21.88 -3.73
CA ARG A 915 -23.26 -21.83 -3.27
C ARG A 915 -24.17 -21.32 -4.37
N VAL A 916 -25.08 -22.18 -4.84
CA VAL A 916 -26.08 -21.89 -5.89
C VAL A 916 -27.50 -21.69 -5.35
N GLY A 917 -27.73 -21.98 -4.06
CA GLY A 917 -29.03 -21.84 -3.41
C GLY A 917 -28.96 -21.93 -1.88
N SER A 918 -30.11 -21.81 -1.22
CA SER A 918 -30.21 -21.78 0.25
C SER A 918 -29.90 -23.15 0.88
N ASN A 919 -28.64 -23.33 1.30
CA ASN A 919 -28.05 -24.63 1.65
C ASN A 919 -27.97 -25.59 0.44
N GLN A 920 -27.50 -25.09 -0.70
CA GLN A 920 -27.29 -25.85 -1.93
C GLN A 920 -26.00 -25.40 -2.62
N PHE A 921 -25.10 -26.35 -2.86
CA PHE A 921 -23.76 -26.13 -3.39
C PHE A 921 -23.46 -27.07 -4.55
N VAL A 922 -22.55 -26.65 -5.44
CA VAL A 922 -21.96 -27.46 -6.52
C VAL A 922 -20.45 -27.48 -6.39
N LYS A 923 -19.82 -28.59 -6.76
CA LYS A 923 -18.35 -28.68 -6.85
C LYS A 923 -17.83 -27.83 -8.00
N ALA A 924 -16.65 -27.23 -7.82
CA ALA A 924 -15.96 -26.48 -8.87
C ALA A 924 -15.62 -27.35 -10.11
N GLU A 925 -15.30 -28.62 -9.92
CA GLU A 925 -14.97 -29.54 -11.03
C GLU A 925 -16.17 -29.81 -11.97
N ASP A 926 -17.39 -29.81 -11.42
CA ASP A 926 -18.65 -30.08 -12.13
C ASP A 926 -19.20 -28.88 -12.94
N VAL A 927 -18.56 -27.71 -12.87
CA VAL A 927 -19.06 -26.46 -13.49
C VAL A 927 -17.97 -25.68 -14.23
N ASP A 928 -18.38 -24.90 -15.22
CA ASP A 928 -17.62 -23.80 -15.84
C ASP A 928 -18.14 -22.44 -15.34
N PHE A 929 -17.51 -21.33 -15.73
CA PHE A 929 -17.84 -19.95 -15.31
C PHE A 929 -18.15 -19.07 -16.54
#